data_AF-J0Q9X7-F1
#
_entry.id   AF-J0Q9X7-F1
#
_cell.length_a   1.000
_cell.length_b   1.000
_cell.length_c   1.000
_cell.angle_alpha   90.00
_cell.angle_beta   90.00
_cell.angle_gamma   90.00
#
_symmetry.space_group_name_H-M   'P 1'
#
loop_
_entity.id
_entity.type
_entity.pdbx_description
1 polymer ?
#
loop_
_entity_poly.entity_id
_entity_poly.type
_entity_poly.pdbx_seq_one_letter_code
_entity_poly.pdbx_strand_id
1 'polypeptide(L)'
;MKKNTILTENKLRFSRSPYPWFLVKDVLFVAMVAFLSNVSLVSAGVSVNTGDVQPKNITANEGDQSVAVSTPVNEQAATSNNDLASLNAGVTSVDVTASAEGLQANNINEGSEFGGLFATANEPIEPIMPSDHHSTQLMMGGVPIAVANMVASRANYNEDHSYVVGYQTNKQGKNVVIVGPWSQALDNDAIAIGKLSKAQGVGSIAIGSGVTTDNGSTAYSYAFGTNSIALGVLTQAMRDNAVAIGTNTMARGNHSLAVGGKSVAMADEASALGYRAVAVTSTSVALGSNSFSDKAAGIAGFSPLLKGAATNTGFAWKSTLSAVSVGNVPNGKTRQITGVAAGTELFDAANVAQLKSLQIYVDKGWKLSAGGANATAVSIDNTVDLAAGNDNLKITKGNQDNKVKFDLAQDITLNSVKAGSNTFNANGLVISNGPQITTAGINAGNKKITGLEKGIEGTDAVNKAQLDESLNNISKKVDFTSSFAILYDKNSDYNSSVNYNSVTLGKKDSGPVALHNVKDGEISQQSHDAINGRQINKISQDVAKYFGGGAAFNNGVFTEPYYKLSKVSKEGKVENTLFNNVGEAFTGLDTNIKNVNDRIKDISQGVAQDSLLWDEAEGAFIAKHGRGALKTNSKIKNVEDGLLSAGSTEAVNGSQLYFVSNVLSSYLGGGAGYKDGKLITPTFKIAQFNVDGSGGNEKSYSNVASAFTGINTSFTNLNQEIIDVKNSILVTQDEGINLFQIVSGGRLRLNKKMGVVSIGKGTGGTEISILNNDSAKRIISGVEAGRLSEDSTDAVNGAQLYSIGKTVATYFGGSAGYNEKGEWSAPSFKIKSFKNDGSVVEASHNSVAAAFEDVGASFTNIKNEIKKDITNVITNVKDDSLVKWDEVTKLIKIGSEKGGDKITLANSQEEART
;
A
#
# COMPACT_ATOMS: atom_id res chain seq x y z
N MET A 1 -51.43 68.10 -2.49
CA MET A 1 -51.49 69.03 -1.35
C MET A 1 -51.25 68.23 -0.07
N LYS A 2 -50.37 68.71 0.83
CA LYS A 2 -50.67 69.11 2.23
C LYS A 2 -51.60 68.15 3.00
N LYS A 3 -51.25 67.65 4.20
CA LYS A 3 -49.96 67.65 4.94
C LYS A 3 -50.08 66.73 6.18
N ASN A 4 -48.94 66.44 6.83
CA ASN A 4 -48.80 66.03 8.24
C ASN A 4 -49.27 64.61 8.68
N THR A 5 -48.80 64.00 9.78
CA THR A 5 -47.44 63.99 10.44
C THR A 5 -47.45 63.01 11.65
N ILE A 6 -46.44 62.14 11.75
CA ILE A 6 -45.88 61.43 12.95
C ILE A 6 -46.87 60.80 13.97
N LEU A 7 -46.80 59.47 14.18
CA LEU A 7 -46.38 58.85 15.47
C LEU A 7 -46.33 57.29 15.43
N THR A 8 -45.13 56.75 15.70
CA THR A 8 -44.75 55.51 16.44
C THR A 8 -45.46 54.15 16.29
N GLU A 9 -44.66 53.11 16.53
CA GLU A 9 -44.98 51.67 16.70
C GLU A 9 -46.09 51.42 17.78
N ASN A 10 -46.72 50.23 17.95
CA ASN A 10 -46.17 48.87 17.80
C ASN A 10 -47.25 47.75 17.79
N LYS A 11 -46.89 46.54 17.33
CA LYS A 11 -47.53 45.19 17.58
C LYS A 11 -49.04 44.97 17.42
N LEU A 12 -49.43 44.14 16.45
CA LEU A 12 -50.51 43.11 16.49
C LEU A 12 -50.09 41.97 15.55
N ARG A 13 -49.74 40.76 16.03
CA ARG A 13 -50.62 39.62 16.38
C ARG A 13 -51.52 39.11 15.23
N PHE A 14 -51.24 37.90 14.76
CA PHE A 14 -52.25 36.91 14.35
C PHE A 14 -51.82 35.52 14.83
N SER A 15 -52.76 34.60 15.07
CA SER A 15 -52.47 33.28 15.64
C SER A 15 -53.53 32.22 15.33
N ARG A 16 -53.09 30.95 15.33
CA ARG A 16 -53.85 29.67 15.42
C ARG A 16 -54.54 29.10 14.16
N SER A 17 -54.14 27.84 13.89
CA SER A 17 -54.94 26.74 13.31
C SER A 17 -55.31 26.81 11.82
N PRO A 18 -55.52 25.67 11.11
CA PRO A 18 -56.35 24.53 11.57
C PRO A 18 -55.84 23.08 11.33
N TYR A 19 -56.63 22.12 11.84
CA TYR A 19 -56.76 20.69 11.48
C TYR A 19 -58.16 20.48 10.83
N PRO A 20 -58.60 19.27 10.39
CA PRO A 20 -57.97 18.23 9.56
C PRO A 20 -58.89 17.68 8.42
N TRP A 21 -58.36 16.78 7.58
CA TRP A 21 -58.98 15.57 6.95
C TRP A 21 -60.37 15.55 6.23
N PHE A 22 -60.46 14.61 5.26
CA PHE A 22 -61.58 14.11 4.41
C PHE A 22 -61.69 14.71 2.99
N LEU A 23 -62.13 14.01 1.92
CA LEU A 23 -62.05 12.60 1.42
C LEU A 23 -62.69 12.62 -0.01
N VAL A 24 -62.96 11.45 -0.63
CA VAL A 24 -63.61 11.24 -1.96
C VAL A 24 -62.64 11.50 -3.15
N LYS A 25 -62.11 10.49 -3.87
CA LYS A 25 -62.72 9.47 -4.78
C LYS A 25 -63.16 10.05 -6.12
N ASP A 26 -63.04 9.38 -7.26
CA ASP A 26 -62.25 8.18 -7.67
C ASP A 26 -61.50 8.62 -8.99
N VAL A 27 -60.92 7.85 -9.92
CA VAL A 27 -60.94 6.44 -10.32
C VAL A 27 -59.60 6.08 -11.00
N LEU A 28 -58.99 4.94 -10.67
CA LEU A 28 -58.14 4.18 -11.61
C LEU A 28 -58.11 2.69 -11.20
N PHE A 29 -58.17 1.77 -12.16
CA PHE A 29 -58.24 0.32 -11.94
C PHE A 29 -57.74 -0.44 -13.19
N VAL A 30 -57.33 -1.70 -13.03
CA VAL A 30 -57.03 -2.73 -14.07
C VAL A 30 -55.61 -2.74 -14.72
N ALA A 31 -54.90 -3.84 -14.40
CA ALA A 31 -53.96 -4.66 -15.19
C ALA A 31 -52.88 -4.07 -16.15
N MET A 32 -51.61 -4.23 -15.76
CA MET A 32 -50.67 -5.30 -16.20
C MET A 32 -50.74 -5.86 -17.65
N VAL A 33 -49.53 -6.09 -18.24
CA VAL A 33 -49.13 -7.06 -19.31
C VAL A 33 -48.58 -6.49 -20.65
N ALA A 34 -47.44 -7.06 -21.09
CA ALA A 34 -46.83 -7.13 -22.44
C ALA A 34 -46.28 -5.88 -23.19
N PHE A 35 -44.94 -5.80 -23.22
CA PHE A 35 -44.04 -5.72 -24.40
C PHE A 35 -44.61 -5.50 -25.83
N LEU A 36 -43.91 -4.63 -26.60
CA LEU A 36 -43.28 -4.84 -27.94
C LEU A 36 -44.04 -5.72 -28.99
N SER A 37 -44.15 -5.38 -30.29
CA SER A 37 -43.29 -4.58 -31.20
C SER A 37 -43.96 -4.32 -32.58
N ASN A 38 -43.15 -4.15 -33.66
CA ASN A 38 -43.45 -4.02 -35.12
C ASN A 38 -43.56 -2.57 -35.64
N VAL A 39 -43.12 -2.20 -36.86
CA VAL A 39 -42.55 -2.95 -38.03
C VAL A 39 -41.65 -1.95 -38.84
N SER A 40 -40.71 -2.27 -39.75
CA SER A 40 -40.18 -3.50 -40.38
C SER A 40 -38.70 -3.31 -40.82
N LEU A 41 -38.12 -4.27 -41.55
CA LEU A 41 -36.88 -4.15 -42.35
C LEU A 41 -37.19 -3.75 -43.82
N VAL A 42 -36.20 -3.43 -44.68
CA VAL A 42 -35.56 -4.32 -45.69
C VAL A 42 -34.78 -3.40 -46.66
N SER A 43 -33.68 -3.72 -47.37
CA SER A 43 -32.50 -4.63 -47.30
C SER A 43 -31.60 -4.24 -48.52
N ALA A 44 -30.43 -4.77 -48.93
CA ALA A 44 -29.30 -5.60 -48.46
C ALA A 44 -28.12 -5.30 -49.44
N GLY A 45 -26.86 -5.71 -49.30
CA GLY A 45 -26.16 -6.56 -48.32
C GLY A 45 -24.71 -6.05 -48.14
N VAL A 46 -23.67 -6.82 -47.79
CA VAL A 46 -23.46 -8.30 -47.74
C VAL A 46 -22.62 -8.55 -46.47
N SER A 47 -23.04 -9.37 -45.48
CA SER A 47 -23.01 -10.86 -45.40
C SER A 47 -21.58 -11.45 -45.38
N VAL A 48 -21.20 -12.49 -44.63
CA VAL A 48 -21.87 -13.47 -43.73
C VAL A 48 -20.83 -13.86 -42.62
N ASN A 49 -21.11 -14.47 -41.46
CA ASN A 49 -22.34 -14.95 -40.81
C ASN A 49 -22.15 -15.02 -39.28
N THR A 50 -23.24 -15.01 -38.49
CA THR A 50 -23.29 -15.46 -37.08
C THR A 50 -24.67 -16.07 -36.79
N GLY A 51 -24.74 -17.23 -36.14
CA GLY A 51 -26.01 -17.92 -35.84
C GLY A 51 -26.27 -18.06 -34.34
N ASP A 52 -27.35 -17.44 -33.87
CA ASP A 52 -27.91 -17.67 -32.53
C ASP A 52 -28.70 -18.97 -32.44
N VAL A 53 -28.59 -19.71 -31.32
CA VAL A 53 -29.73 -20.37 -30.66
C VAL A 53 -29.52 -20.36 -29.14
N GLN A 54 -30.55 -19.97 -28.40
CA GLN A 54 -30.74 -20.12 -26.95
C GLN A 54 -32.22 -20.54 -26.72
N PRO A 55 -32.62 -21.12 -25.57
CA PRO A 55 -32.14 -22.41 -25.06
C PRO A 55 -33.31 -23.34 -24.63
N LYS A 56 -33.16 -24.68 -24.69
CA LYS A 56 -34.02 -25.61 -23.92
C LYS A 56 -33.56 -27.07 -23.86
N ASN A 57 -33.45 -27.56 -22.62
CA ASN A 57 -33.99 -28.81 -22.08
C ASN A 57 -33.74 -30.21 -22.71
N ILE A 58 -33.61 -31.16 -21.76
CA ILE A 58 -34.06 -32.58 -21.78
C ILE A 58 -33.07 -33.63 -22.35
N THR A 59 -32.66 -34.51 -21.42
CA THR A 59 -32.10 -35.87 -21.54
C THR A 59 -30.96 -36.16 -22.52
N ALA A 60 -29.83 -36.59 -21.95
CA ALA A 60 -29.01 -37.66 -22.51
C ALA A 60 -29.01 -38.82 -21.49
N ASN A 61 -29.16 -40.07 -21.96
CA ASN A 61 -29.20 -41.25 -21.10
C ASN A 61 -28.52 -42.45 -21.79
N GLU A 62 -27.57 -43.08 -21.10
CA GLU A 62 -26.95 -44.41 -21.37
C GLU A 62 -26.11 -44.61 -22.67
N GLY A 63 -25.12 -45.53 -22.60
CA GLY A 63 -24.18 -45.90 -23.67
C GLY A 63 -22.81 -45.18 -23.59
N ASP A 64 -21.87 -45.53 -22.70
CA ASP A 64 -21.03 -46.77 -22.67
C ASP A 64 -20.09 -46.84 -23.92
N GLN A 65 -18.75 -46.94 -23.83
CA GLN A 65 -17.86 -47.62 -22.87
C GLN A 65 -16.60 -46.76 -22.51
N SER A 66 -16.11 -46.68 -21.25
CA SER A 66 -15.12 -47.56 -20.54
C SER A 66 -13.62 -47.28 -20.88
N VAL A 67 -12.60 -47.35 -20.00
CA VAL A 67 -12.43 -47.75 -18.57
C VAL A 67 -11.39 -46.85 -17.83
N ALA A 68 -11.72 -46.36 -16.63
CA ALA A 68 -10.83 -45.93 -15.50
C ALA A 68 -9.78 -44.79 -15.75
N VAL A 69 -9.22 -44.08 -14.74
CA VAL A 69 -9.10 -44.33 -13.28
C VAL A 69 -9.47 -43.09 -12.43
N SER A 70 -10.26 -43.32 -11.37
CA SER A 70 -10.61 -42.48 -10.20
C SER A 70 -10.49 -40.94 -10.22
N THR A 71 -11.64 -40.27 -10.03
CA THR A 71 -11.77 -39.03 -9.22
C THR A 71 -12.02 -39.41 -7.73
N PRO A 72 -12.07 -38.49 -6.73
CA PRO A 72 -12.96 -37.30 -6.63
C PRO A 72 -12.18 -35.98 -6.79
N VAL A 73 -12.71 -34.91 -7.41
CA VAL A 73 -13.90 -34.08 -7.08
C VAL A 73 -13.72 -33.31 -5.76
N ASN A 74 -13.68 -31.98 -5.88
CA ASN A 74 -13.58 -30.99 -4.79
C ASN A 74 -14.68 -29.94 -4.95
N GLU A 75 -15.61 -29.88 -3.99
CA GLU A 75 -16.46 -28.73 -3.65
C GLU A 75 -17.13 -29.09 -2.29
N GLN A 76 -17.31 -28.20 -1.29
CA GLN A 76 -17.48 -26.74 -1.34
C GLN A 76 -16.82 -25.98 -0.16
N ALA A 77 -16.64 -24.67 -0.39
CA ALA A 77 -16.73 -23.58 0.58
C ALA A 77 -15.85 -23.60 1.86
N ALA A 78 -14.73 -22.89 1.80
CA ALA A 78 -14.17 -22.15 2.93
C ALA A 78 -13.56 -20.81 2.44
N THR A 79 -13.89 -19.70 3.08
CA THR A 79 -13.38 -18.36 2.75
C THR A 79 -12.28 -17.93 3.73
N SER A 80 -11.06 -17.76 3.24
CA SER A 80 -9.95 -17.04 3.91
C SER A 80 -9.21 -16.24 2.84
N ASN A 81 -9.29 -14.90 2.79
CA ASN A 81 -8.69 -13.90 3.68
C ASN A 81 -7.17 -14.01 3.88
N ASN A 82 -6.53 -12.86 3.66
CA ASN A 82 -5.22 -12.40 4.12
C ASN A 82 -3.98 -12.87 3.33
N ASP A 83 -3.64 -12.07 2.32
CA ASP A 83 -2.25 -11.74 1.98
C ASP A 83 -1.44 -11.36 3.24
N LEU A 84 -0.19 -11.83 3.33
CA LEU A 84 0.83 -11.20 4.19
C LEU A 84 2.27 -11.49 3.70
N ALA A 85 2.51 -11.31 2.40
CA ALA A 85 3.85 -11.37 1.81
C ALA A 85 4.58 -10.01 1.95
N SER A 86 4.95 -9.63 3.19
CA SER A 86 5.70 -8.40 3.43
C SER A 86 7.13 -8.50 2.88
N LEU A 87 7.53 -7.52 2.07
CA LEU A 87 8.89 -7.42 1.54
C LEU A 87 9.90 -7.31 2.69
N ASN A 88 10.98 -8.10 2.63
CA ASN A 88 12.17 -7.86 3.44
C ASN A 88 13.41 -7.85 2.54
N ALA A 89 13.68 -6.68 1.95
CA ALA A 89 14.76 -6.49 1.00
C ALA A 89 16.04 -6.00 1.70
N GLY A 90 17.16 -6.67 1.45
CA GLY A 90 18.49 -6.10 1.62
C GLY A 90 19.04 -6.01 3.05
N VAL A 91 19.52 -7.13 3.58
CA VAL A 91 20.73 -7.12 4.42
C VAL A 91 21.73 -8.08 3.81
N THR A 92 22.79 -7.54 3.21
CA THR A 92 23.93 -8.32 2.72
C THR A 92 24.70 -8.95 3.88
N SER A 93 25.38 -10.07 3.61
CA SER A 93 26.28 -10.71 4.56
C SER A 93 27.27 -9.72 5.18
N VAL A 94 27.18 -9.50 6.49
CA VAL A 94 28.18 -8.73 7.24
C VAL A 94 29.31 -9.68 7.61
N ASP A 95 30.46 -9.48 6.96
CA ASP A 95 31.74 -10.04 7.43
C ASP A 95 32.06 -9.42 8.80
N VAL A 96 32.36 -10.25 9.80
CA VAL A 96 32.77 -9.81 11.14
C VAL A 96 34.13 -10.42 11.48
N THR A 97 35.12 -10.08 10.65
CA THR A 97 36.52 -10.25 10.98
C THR A 97 37.05 -9.06 11.81
N ALA A 98 37.54 -9.38 13.01
CA ALA A 98 38.35 -8.55 13.93
C ALA A 98 37.68 -7.44 14.79
N SER A 99 38.36 -7.18 15.92
CA SER A 99 38.22 -6.07 16.88
C SER A 99 36.96 -5.99 17.77
N ALA A 100 37.07 -6.54 18.98
CA ALA A 100 36.46 -6.00 20.20
C ALA A 100 37.23 -6.52 21.44
N GLU A 101 38.39 -5.91 21.73
CA GLU A 101 39.04 -6.10 23.03
C GLU A 101 38.25 -5.38 24.13
N GLY A 102 38.46 -5.78 25.39
CA GLY A 102 38.20 -4.90 26.53
C GLY A 102 36.84 -5.03 27.21
N LEU A 103 36.71 -6.02 28.10
CA LEU A 103 36.01 -5.84 29.38
C LEU A 103 36.72 -6.65 30.47
N GLN A 104 37.68 -6.02 31.15
CA GLN A 104 38.39 -6.59 32.31
C GLN A 104 37.65 -6.27 33.61
N ALA A 105 37.37 -7.29 34.43
CA ALA A 105 37.23 -7.28 35.89
C ALA A 105 36.71 -8.66 36.35
N ASN A 106 37.19 -9.31 37.42
CA ASN A 106 38.31 -8.98 38.32
C ASN A 106 38.93 -10.29 38.88
N ASN A 107 40.15 -10.20 39.40
CA ASN A 107 40.80 -11.29 40.13
C ASN A 107 40.03 -11.64 41.42
N ILE A 108 39.92 -12.94 41.71
CA ILE A 108 40.12 -13.47 43.07
C ILE A 108 41.03 -14.70 42.93
N ASN A 109 42.04 -14.81 43.80
CA ASN A 109 42.91 -15.98 43.86
C ASN A 109 42.13 -17.20 44.37
N GLU A 110 42.54 -18.40 43.97
CA GLU A 110 42.75 -19.45 44.98
C GLU A 110 43.78 -20.47 44.51
N GLY A 111 44.86 -20.57 45.30
CA GLY A 111 45.88 -21.60 45.17
C GLY A 111 46.33 -21.96 46.57
N SER A 112 45.94 -23.14 47.04
CA SER A 112 46.33 -23.68 48.35
C SER A 112 46.38 -25.20 48.32
N GLU A 113 47.60 -25.72 48.31
CA GLU A 113 48.06 -26.92 49.01
C GLU A 113 47.08 -28.11 49.17
N PHE A 114 47.26 -29.13 48.35
CA PHE A 114 46.81 -30.49 48.68
C PHE A 114 47.72 -31.11 49.75
N GLY A 115 47.37 -30.92 51.03
CA GLY A 115 48.01 -31.61 52.15
C GLY A 115 47.61 -33.09 52.17
N GLY A 116 48.57 -33.99 51.97
CA GLY A 116 48.36 -35.44 52.10
C GLY A 116 48.40 -35.90 53.56
N LEU A 117 47.54 -36.85 53.92
CA LEU A 117 47.56 -37.53 55.23
C LEU A 117 47.27 -39.03 55.05
N PHE A 118 47.97 -39.85 55.85
CA PHE A 118 48.04 -41.30 55.69
C PHE A 118 46.87 -42.02 56.38
N ALA A 119 46.50 -43.19 55.85
CA ALA A 119 45.62 -44.14 56.54
C ALA A 119 46.44 -45.07 57.44
N THR A 120 45.96 -45.31 58.65
CA THR A 120 46.46 -46.35 59.57
C THR A 120 45.35 -47.40 59.82
N ALA A 121 45.75 -48.65 60.02
CA ALA A 121 44.83 -49.80 60.13
C ALA A 121 44.72 -50.35 61.58
N ASN A 122 43.85 -51.36 61.75
CA ASN A 122 43.45 -52.07 62.99
C ASN A 122 42.43 -51.27 63.84
N GLU A 123 41.39 -51.85 64.45
CA GLU A 123 41.13 -53.25 64.88
C GLU A 123 39.70 -53.77 64.51
N PRO A 124 39.39 -55.09 64.70
CA PRO A 124 38.12 -55.71 64.29
C PRO A 124 37.15 -56.06 65.46
N ILE A 125 35.83 -56.00 65.22
CA ILE A 125 34.78 -56.59 66.08
C ILE A 125 33.69 -57.25 65.19
N GLU A 126 33.05 -58.30 65.71
CA GLU A 126 32.15 -59.25 65.01
C GLU A 126 30.67 -58.80 64.86
N PRO A 127 29.83 -59.51 64.06
CA PRO A 127 28.60 -58.93 63.48
C PRO A 127 27.33 -59.10 64.33
N ILE A 128 26.42 -58.13 64.17
CA ILE A 128 25.00 -58.24 64.58
C ILE A 128 24.11 -57.75 63.43
N MET A 129 23.10 -58.55 63.09
CA MET A 129 21.94 -58.22 62.23
C MET A 129 20.67 -58.74 62.94
N PRO A 130 19.43 -58.30 62.57
CA PRO A 130 19.07 -57.42 61.44
C PRO A 130 18.16 -56.22 61.80
N SER A 131 18.17 -55.17 60.97
CA SER A 131 16.94 -54.55 60.41
C SER A 131 17.28 -53.46 59.38
N ASP A 132 16.61 -53.56 58.23
CA ASP A 132 16.23 -52.51 57.28
C ASP A 132 17.25 -51.49 56.70
N HIS A 133 17.34 -51.52 55.36
CA HIS A 133 17.78 -50.45 54.46
C HIS A 133 19.20 -49.86 54.64
N HIS A 134 20.21 -50.62 54.21
CA HIS A 134 21.53 -50.07 53.87
C HIS A 134 21.43 -48.93 52.85
N SER A 135 21.99 -47.78 53.20
CA SER A 135 22.43 -46.76 52.24
C SER A 135 23.89 -46.39 52.54
N THR A 136 24.80 -46.74 51.62
CA THR A 136 26.24 -46.63 51.84
C THR A 136 26.69 -45.18 51.68
N GLN A 137 26.83 -44.44 52.78
CA GLN A 137 27.33 -43.06 52.76
C GLN A 137 28.84 -43.04 52.51
N LEU A 138 29.29 -42.42 51.42
CA LEU A 138 30.68 -41.98 51.29
C LEU A 138 30.87 -40.65 52.03
N MET A 139 31.81 -40.63 52.97
CA MET A 139 32.23 -39.43 53.68
C MET A 139 33.57 -38.91 53.12
N MET A 140 33.67 -37.61 52.88
CA MET A 140 34.95 -36.91 52.73
C MET A 140 34.92 -35.65 53.59
N GLY A 141 35.93 -35.46 54.45
CA GLY A 141 36.11 -34.23 55.22
C GLY A 141 35.00 -33.89 56.24
N GLY A 142 34.16 -34.85 56.64
CA GLY A 142 33.07 -34.63 57.60
C GLY A 142 31.82 -33.95 57.03
N VAL A 143 31.78 -33.67 55.72
CA VAL A 143 30.56 -33.25 55.02
C VAL A 143 29.93 -34.49 54.39
N PRO A 144 28.63 -34.79 54.63
CA PRO A 144 27.98 -35.94 54.02
C PRO A 144 27.79 -35.70 52.52
N ILE A 145 28.57 -36.41 51.69
CA ILE A 145 28.35 -36.42 50.24
C ILE A 145 27.13 -37.30 49.99
N ALA A 146 25.99 -36.65 49.77
CA ALA A 146 24.78 -37.32 49.32
C ALA A 146 24.96 -37.84 47.88
N VAL A 147 25.56 -39.02 47.75
CA VAL A 147 25.47 -39.84 46.54
C VAL A 147 24.00 -40.18 46.36
N ALA A 148 23.30 -39.38 45.56
CA ALA A 148 21.92 -39.67 45.18
C ALA A 148 21.90 -41.06 44.51
N ASN A 149 21.03 -41.94 45.00
CA ASN A 149 20.84 -43.26 44.41
C ASN A 149 20.45 -43.08 42.93
N MET A 150 21.40 -43.34 42.02
CA MET A 150 21.15 -43.42 40.59
C MET A 150 20.40 -44.71 40.26
N VAL A 151 19.18 -44.82 40.78
CA VAL A 151 18.14 -45.66 40.18
C VAL A 151 17.76 -45.00 38.87
N ALA A 152 18.58 -45.23 37.86
CA ALA A 152 18.12 -45.19 36.48
C ALA A 152 17.05 -46.28 36.38
N SER A 153 15.79 -45.88 36.52
CA SER A 153 14.64 -46.78 36.48
C SER A 153 14.60 -47.46 35.12
N ARG A 154 15.05 -48.73 35.07
CA ARG A 154 14.73 -49.63 33.95
C ARG A 154 13.21 -49.57 33.76
N ALA A 155 12.78 -49.35 32.51
CA ALA A 155 11.37 -49.22 32.18
C ALA A 155 10.60 -50.49 32.57
N ASN A 156 9.93 -50.44 33.71
CA ASN A 156 8.99 -51.42 34.22
C ASN A 156 7.61 -50.77 34.19
N TYR A 157 6.63 -51.49 33.65
CA TYR A 157 5.28 -51.00 33.37
C TYR A 157 4.59 -50.30 34.55
N ASN A 158 4.70 -48.97 34.56
CA ASN A 158 3.93 -48.00 35.32
C ASN A 158 3.92 -46.71 34.48
N GLU A 159 2.84 -45.94 34.53
CA GLU A 159 2.56 -44.80 33.62
C GLU A 159 3.39 -43.53 33.90
N ASP A 160 4.62 -43.65 34.38
CA ASP A 160 5.37 -42.55 34.99
C ASP A 160 6.81 -42.48 34.48
N HIS A 161 7.05 -41.57 33.54
CA HIS A 161 8.34 -41.41 32.85
C HIS A 161 9.25 -40.35 33.51
N SER A 162 9.12 -40.16 34.83
CA SER A 162 9.81 -39.09 35.56
C SER A 162 11.34 -39.25 35.59
N TYR A 163 12.06 -38.14 35.47
CA TYR A 163 13.52 -38.04 35.60
C TYR A 163 13.89 -37.17 36.81
N VAL A 164 14.55 -37.74 37.83
CA VAL A 164 14.83 -37.05 39.10
C VAL A 164 16.31 -37.17 39.49
N VAL A 165 16.99 -36.03 39.66
CA VAL A 165 18.42 -35.96 40.02
C VAL A 165 18.66 -34.82 41.01
N GLY A 166 18.79 -35.11 42.30
CA GLY A 166 19.10 -34.09 43.30
C GLY A 166 19.04 -34.55 44.76
N TYR A 167 19.53 -33.71 45.67
CA TYR A 167 19.42 -33.90 47.12
C TYR A 167 18.10 -33.33 47.64
N GLN A 168 17.35 -34.10 48.45
CA GLN A 168 16.07 -33.68 49.07
C GLN A 168 15.04 -33.09 48.08
N THR A 169 14.94 -33.67 46.88
CA THR A 169 13.91 -33.34 45.88
C THR A 169 12.52 -33.83 46.30
N ASN A 170 11.45 -33.10 45.96
CA ASN A 170 10.06 -33.53 46.20
C ASN A 170 9.34 -33.79 44.86
N LYS A 171 8.99 -35.06 44.60
CA LYS A 171 8.32 -35.52 43.37
C LYS A 171 6.93 -36.04 43.72
N GLN A 172 5.89 -35.50 43.09
CA GLN A 172 4.50 -35.95 43.32
C GLN A 172 3.74 -36.26 42.02
N GLY A 173 3.90 -35.46 40.96
CA GLY A 173 3.31 -35.71 39.64
C GLY A 173 3.96 -36.87 38.85
N LYS A 174 3.29 -37.33 37.79
CA LYS A 174 3.85 -38.26 36.77
C LYS A 174 4.65 -37.50 35.70
N ASN A 175 5.56 -38.19 35.01
CA ASN A 175 6.36 -37.68 33.88
C ASN A 175 7.19 -36.41 34.18
N VAL A 176 7.51 -36.13 35.44
CA VAL A 176 8.17 -34.87 35.83
C VAL A 176 9.68 -34.89 35.58
N VAL A 177 10.27 -33.72 35.33
CA VAL A 177 11.74 -33.57 35.24
C VAL A 177 12.24 -32.71 36.40
N ILE A 178 12.99 -33.29 37.33
CA ILE A 178 13.54 -32.62 38.50
C ILE A 178 15.07 -32.72 38.50
N VAL A 179 15.77 -31.59 38.50
CA VAL A 179 17.25 -31.56 38.52
C VAL A 179 17.77 -30.47 39.47
N GLY A 180 18.40 -30.85 40.58
CA GLY A 180 19.00 -29.92 41.54
C GLY A 180 18.57 -30.17 43.00
N PRO A 181 19.22 -29.53 43.99
CA PRO A 181 18.90 -29.78 45.40
C PRO A 181 17.67 -28.98 45.87
N TRP A 182 16.83 -29.61 46.67
CA TRP A 182 15.55 -29.09 47.20
C TRP A 182 14.52 -28.65 46.14
N SER A 183 14.68 -29.08 44.88
CA SER A 183 13.71 -28.79 43.83
C SER A 183 12.47 -29.69 43.89
N GLN A 184 11.34 -29.19 43.40
CA GLN A 184 10.04 -29.82 43.60
C GLN A 184 9.18 -29.78 42.33
N ALA A 185 8.67 -30.92 41.88
CA ALA A 185 7.65 -30.99 40.82
C ALA A 185 6.43 -31.76 41.37
N LEU A 186 5.35 -31.02 41.63
CA LEU A 186 4.23 -31.52 42.43
C LEU A 186 3.04 -32.07 41.63
N ASP A 187 3.01 -31.84 40.32
CA ASP A 187 1.90 -32.19 39.44
C ASP A 187 2.42 -32.69 38.07
N ASN A 188 1.55 -33.27 37.26
CA ASN A 188 1.94 -34.03 36.07
C ASN A 188 2.67 -33.17 35.02
N ASP A 189 3.63 -33.80 34.33
CA ASP A 189 4.40 -33.23 33.21
C ASP A 189 5.20 -31.95 33.57
N ALA A 190 5.35 -31.66 34.87
CA ALA A 190 6.02 -30.47 35.40
C ALA A 190 7.56 -30.60 35.45
N ILE A 191 8.26 -29.48 35.31
CA ILE A 191 9.73 -29.40 35.20
C ILE A 191 10.30 -28.46 36.27
N ALA A 192 11.17 -28.95 37.14
CA ALA A 192 11.81 -28.21 38.25
C ALA A 192 13.34 -28.35 38.23
N ILE A 193 14.04 -27.37 37.64
CA ILE A 193 15.49 -27.41 37.42
C ILE A 193 16.20 -26.25 38.14
N GLY A 194 17.19 -26.58 38.97
CA GLY A 194 17.98 -25.66 39.78
C GLY A 194 17.64 -25.71 41.28
N LYS A 195 18.57 -25.24 42.12
CA LYS A 195 18.42 -25.24 43.59
C LYS A 195 17.13 -24.53 43.99
N LEU A 196 16.26 -25.16 44.79
CA LEU A 196 15.01 -24.54 45.25
C LEU A 196 14.13 -24.01 44.09
N SER A 197 14.09 -24.74 42.97
CA SER A 197 13.06 -24.56 41.94
C SER A 197 11.78 -25.32 42.31
N LYS A 198 10.61 -24.80 41.98
CA LYS A 198 9.33 -25.41 42.32
C LYS A 198 8.29 -25.23 41.23
N ALA A 199 7.91 -26.34 40.59
CA ALA A 199 6.81 -26.43 39.65
C ALA A 199 5.63 -27.15 40.33
N GLN A 200 4.42 -26.57 40.28
CA GLN A 200 3.27 -27.01 41.08
C GLN A 200 1.98 -27.23 40.27
N GLY A 201 1.80 -26.62 39.10
CA GLY A 201 0.67 -26.95 38.22
C GLY A 201 1.02 -27.98 37.16
N VAL A 202 0.03 -28.66 36.59
CA VAL A 202 0.19 -29.53 35.41
C VAL A 202 0.97 -28.77 34.31
N GLY A 203 1.99 -29.40 33.72
CA GLY A 203 2.81 -28.84 32.65
C GLY A 203 3.62 -27.59 33.04
N SER A 204 3.74 -27.26 34.33
CA SER A 204 4.44 -26.04 34.76
C SER A 204 5.96 -26.21 34.78
N ILE A 205 6.70 -25.14 34.46
CA ILE A 205 8.15 -25.16 34.23
C ILE A 205 8.84 -24.12 35.11
N ALA A 206 9.55 -24.55 36.16
CA ALA A 206 10.38 -23.72 37.01
C ALA A 206 11.88 -24.03 36.80
N ILE A 207 12.61 -23.14 36.13
CA ILE A 207 14.05 -23.32 35.86
C ILE A 207 14.85 -22.14 36.41
N GLY A 208 15.55 -22.33 37.53
CA GLY A 208 16.34 -21.30 38.18
C GLY A 208 16.72 -21.64 39.61
N SER A 209 17.34 -20.69 40.32
CA SER A 209 17.64 -20.85 41.74
C SER A 209 16.68 -20.04 42.60
N GLY A 210 16.02 -20.70 43.55
CA GLY A 210 15.57 -20.04 44.77
C GLY A 210 16.75 -19.69 45.69
N VAL A 211 16.48 -18.98 46.79
CA VAL A 211 17.47 -18.70 47.83
C VAL A 211 16.92 -19.05 49.21
N THR A 212 17.81 -19.48 50.10
CA THR A 212 17.58 -19.41 51.54
C THR A 212 18.18 -18.10 52.02
N THR A 213 17.39 -17.29 52.71
CA THR A 213 17.83 -16.02 53.29
C THR A 213 18.40 -16.23 54.69
N ASP A 214 19.16 -15.27 55.21
CA ASP A 214 19.96 -15.41 56.43
C ASP A 214 19.14 -15.69 57.71
N ASN A 215 17.83 -15.44 57.68
CA ASN A 215 16.88 -15.78 58.75
C ASN A 215 16.25 -17.19 58.61
N GLY A 216 16.74 -18.02 57.68
CA GLY A 216 16.23 -19.35 57.35
C GLY A 216 15.04 -19.37 56.38
N SER A 217 14.41 -18.23 56.09
CA SER A 217 13.28 -18.17 55.17
C SER A 217 13.70 -18.51 53.74
N THR A 218 12.94 -19.39 53.09
CA THR A 218 13.26 -19.99 51.79
C THR A 218 12.31 -19.48 50.72
N ALA A 219 12.85 -18.83 49.70
CA ALA A 219 12.11 -18.30 48.56
C ALA A 219 12.50 -19.07 47.28
N TYR A 220 11.54 -19.77 46.69
CA TYR A 220 11.74 -20.62 45.52
C TYR A 220 11.67 -19.81 44.20
N SER A 221 12.30 -20.30 43.14
CA SER A 221 11.85 -19.98 41.77
C SER A 221 10.61 -20.83 41.47
N TYR A 222 9.47 -20.22 41.20
CA TYR A 222 8.15 -20.83 41.42
C TYR A 222 7.24 -20.73 40.19
N ALA A 223 6.81 -21.85 39.63
CA ALA A 223 5.73 -21.95 38.65
C ALA A 223 4.52 -22.61 39.32
N PHE A 224 3.51 -21.81 39.68
CA PHE A 224 2.39 -22.24 40.53
C PHE A 224 1.19 -22.76 39.73
N GLY A 225 0.85 -22.09 38.63
CA GLY A 225 -0.34 -22.41 37.83
C GLY A 225 -0.08 -23.45 36.74
N THR A 226 -1.17 -23.99 36.21
CA THR A 226 -1.22 -24.86 35.04
C THR A 226 -0.51 -24.20 33.85
N ASN A 227 0.37 -24.93 33.17
CA ASN A 227 1.17 -24.44 32.04
C ASN A 227 1.96 -23.15 32.32
N SER A 228 2.22 -22.82 33.59
CA SER A 228 2.96 -21.61 33.98
C SER A 228 4.48 -21.82 33.88
N ILE A 229 5.21 -20.77 33.53
CA ILE A 229 6.65 -20.84 33.24
C ILE A 229 7.39 -19.79 34.07
N ALA A 230 8.37 -20.20 34.87
CA ALA A 230 9.17 -19.34 35.74
C ALA A 230 10.67 -19.60 35.51
N LEU A 231 11.34 -18.71 34.77
CA LEU A 231 12.75 -18.83 34.40
C LEU A 231 13.64 -17.82 35.14
N GLY A 232 14.73 -18.30 35.72
CA GLY A 232 15.74 -17.55 36.45
C GLY A 232 15.51 -17.43 37.96
N VAL A 233 16.30 -16.58 38.62
CA VAL A 233 16.47 -16.58 40.10
C VAL A 233 15.34 -15.83 40.80
N LEU A 234 14.67 -16.46 41.78
CA LEU A 234 13.53 -15.89 42.53
C LEU A 234 12.32 -15.48 41.67
N THR A 235 12.25 -16.01 40.45
CA THR A 235 11.19 -15.71 39.47
C THR A 235 9.92 -16.49 39.79
N GLN A 236 8.76 -15.86 39.67
CA GLN A 236 7.46 -16.38 40.13
C GLN A 236 6.36 -16.19 39.09
N ALA A 237 5.82 -17.29 38.56
CA ALA A 237 4.59 -17.32 37.78
C ALA A 237 3.47 -17.90 38.64
N MET A 238 2.50 -17.08 39.03
CA MET A 238 1.58 -17.38 40.14
C MET A 238 0.21 -17.94 39.71
N ARG A 239 -0.05 -18.05 38.41
CA ARG A 239 -1.37 -18.28 37.82
C ARG A 239 -1.27 -19.08 36.52
N ASP A 240 -2.41 -19.55 36.04
CA ASP A 240 -2.47 -20.41 34.86
C ASP A 240 -2.01 -19.64 33.61
N ASN A 241 -1.23 -20.33 32.78
CA ASN A 241 -0.57 -19.79 31.57
C ASN A 241 0.31 -18.55 31.81
N ALA A 242 0.67 -18.23 33.07
CA ALA A 242 1.52 -17.09 33.38
C ALA A 242 3.00 -17.40 33.07
N VAL A 243 3.71 -16.43 32.48
CA VAL A 243 5.11 -16.58 32.06
C VAL A 243 5.97 -15.49 32.68
N ALA A 244 6.92 -15.88 33.52
CA ALA A 244 7.86 -15.01 34.21
C ALA A 244 9.32 -15.38 33.84
N ILE A 245 10.13 -14.44 33.37
CA ILE A 245 11.50 -14.68 32.89
C ILE A 245 12.42 -13.56 33.36
N GLY A 246 13.40 -13.87 34.21
CA GLY A 246 14.41 -12.91 34.67
C GLY A 246 14.96 -13.23 36.07
N THR A 247 15.22 -12.19 36.86
CA THR A 247 15.63 -12.32 38.26
C THR A 247 14.68 -11.51 39.13
N ASN A 248 14.04 -12.16 40.11
CA ASN A 248 12.99 -11.59 40.97
C ASN A 248 11.82 -11.02 40.13
N THR A 249 11.46 -11.72 39.06
CA THR A 249 10.43 -11.33 38.09
C THR A 249 9.10 -12.00 38.45
N MET A 250 7.96 -11.32 38.29
CA MET A 250 6.66 -11.82 38.76
C MET A 250 5.54 -11.70 37.71
N ALA A 251 4.96 -12.82 37.29
CA ALA A 251 3.72 -12.86 36.53
C ALA A 251 2.59 -13.32 37.48
N ARG A 252 1.68 -12.39 37.85
CA ARG A 252 0.71 -12.57 38.95
C ARG A 252 -0.72 -12.87 38.51
N GLY A 253 -1.07 -12.57 37.26
CA GLY A 253 -2.39 -12.83 36.69
C GLY A 253 -2.42 -14.01 35.73
N ASN A 254 -3.61 -14.54 35.45
CA ASN A 254 -3.80 -15.57 34.41
C ASN A 254 -3.37 -15.01 33.05
N HIS A 255 -2.72 -15.83 32.21
CA HIS A 255 -2.16 -15.42 30.92
C HIS A 255 -1.18 -14.22 30.96
N SER A 256 -0.65 -13.86 32.14
CA SER A 256 0.22 -12.66 32.27
C SER A 256 1.69 -12.96 31.94
N LEU A 257 2.38 -11.97 31.35
CA LEU A 257 3.76 -12.09 30.87
C LEU A 257 4.67 -11.07 31.57
N ALA A 258 5.71 -11.53 32.26
CA ALA A 258 6.71 -10.68 32.90
C ALA A 258 8.11 -11.07 32.46
N VAL A 259 8.80 -10.21 31.72
CA VAL A 259 10.14 -10.48 31.17
C VAL A 259 11.12 -9.37 31.57
N GLY A 260 12.33 -9.76 31.95
CA GLY A 260 13.38 -8.86 32.47
C GLY A 260 13.36 -8.77 34.00
N GLY A 261 14.54 -8.59 34.61
CA GLY A 261 14.69 -8.61 36.06
C GLY A 261 13.81 -7.61 36.80
N LYS A 262 13.19 -8.03 37.90
CA LYS A 262 12.28 -7.21 38.72
C LYS A 262 11.05 -6.65 37.97
N SER A 263 10.70 -7.18 36.81
CA SER A 263 9.44 -6.82 36.14
C SER A 263 8.25 -7.53 36.79
N VAL A 264 7.07 -6.90 36.72
CA VAL A 264 5.85 -7.38 37.37
C VAL A 264 4.64 -7.18 36.47
N ALA A 265 3.99 -8.25 36.05
CA ALA A 265 2.63 -8.22 35.52
C ALA A 265 1.66 -8.55 36.66
N MET A 266 0.82 -7.60 37.06
CA MET A 266 0.03 -7.69 38.31
C MET A 266 -1.35 -8.32 38.15
N ALA A 267 -1.93 -8.26 36.95
CA ALA A 267 -3.31 -8.65 36.65
C ALA A 267 -3.38 -9.54 35.40
N ASP A 268 -4.55 -10.11 35.16
CA ASP A 268 -4.77 -11.06 34.06
C ASP A 268 -4.54 -10.40 32.69
N GLU A 269 -3.89 -11.13 31.78
CA GLU A 269 -3.46 -10.67 30.45
C GLU A 269 -2.49 -9.46 30.45
N ALA A 270 -1.98 -9.04 31.62
CA ALA A 270 -1.01 -7.95 31.70
C ALA A 270 0.39 -8.39 31.23
N SER A 271 1.13 -7.50 30.56
CA SER A 271 2.43 -7.78 29.95
C SER A 271 3.50 -6.75 30.34
N ALA A 272 4.57 -7.15 31.03
CA ALA A 272 5.65 -6.28 31.52
C ALA A 272 7.02 -6.71 30.96
N LEU A 273 7.49 -6.03 29.91
CA LEU A 273 8.72 -6.34 29.18
C LEU A 273 9.82 -5.30 29.45
N GLY A 274 10.76 -5.62 30.33
CA GLY A 274 11.97 -4.82 30.61
C GLY A 274 12.31 -4.76 32.09
N TYR A 275 13.58 -4.46 32.42
CA TYR A 275 14.03 -4.37 33.81
C TYR A 275 13.18 -3.39 34.63
N ARG A 276 12.53 -3.86 35.69
CA ARG A 276 11.56 -3.09 36.50
C ARG A 276 10.36 -2.52 35.73
N ALA A 277 9.95 -3.12 34.60
CA ALA A 277 8.67 -2.80 33.97
C ALA A 277 7.50 -3.31 34.84
N VAL A 278 6.41 -2.54 34.96
CA VAL A 278 5.23 -2.94 35.75
C VAL A 278 3.94 -2.68 34.98
N ALA A 279 3.13 -3.71 34.80
CA ALA A 279 1.82 -3.66 34.17
C ALA A 279 0.76 -3.96 35.23
N VAL A 280 -0.09 -2.97 35.57
CA VAL A 280 -0.93 -2.97 36.78
C VAL A 280 -2.34 -3.48 36.52
N THR A 281 -2.99 -3.00 35.45
CA THR A 281 -4.38 -3.33 35.12
C THR A 281 -4.47 -4.51 34.15
N SER A 282 -5.60 -5.22 34.11
CA SER A 282 -5.79 -6.32 33.16
C SER A 282 -5.67 -5.82 31.71
N THR A 283 -5.07 -6.62 30.82
CA THR A 283 -4.66 -6.27 29.43
C THR A 283 -3.61 -5.14 29.31
N SER A 284 -3.07 -4.60 30.41
CA SER A 284 -2.09 -3.50 30.31
C SER A 284 -0.72 -3.98 29.85
N VAL A 285 -0.02 -3.16 29.07
CA VAL A 285 1.32 -3.47 28.56
C VAL A 285 2.32 -2.40 29.03
N ALA A 286 3.45 -2.81 29.58
CA ALA A 286 4.54 -1.94 29.99
C ALA A 286 5.84 -2.34 29.25
N LEU A 287 6.29 -1.48 28.33
CA LEU A 287 7.40 -1.77 27.42
C LEU A 287 8.63 -0.93 27.74
N GLY A 288 9.76 -1.59 27.97
CA GLY A 288 11.05 -0.98 28.29
C GLY A 288 11.35 -0.89 29.79
N SER A 289 12.64 -0.72 30.12
CA SER A 289 13.12 -0.59 31.50
C SER A 289 12.39 0.51 32.27
N ASN A 290 11.93 0.22 33.49
CA ASN A 290 11.21 1.12 34.39
C ASN A 290 9.87 1.69 33.85
N SER A 291 9.28 1.09 32.81
CA SER A 291 7.96 1.49 32.33
C SER A 291 6.84 1.04 33.29
N PHE A 292 5.75 1.80 33.34
CA PHE A 292 4.65 1.63 34.28
C PHE A 292 3.32 1.86 33.53
N SER A 293 2.43 0.87 33.50
CA SER A 293 1.11 1.00 32.88
C SER A 293 0.01 0.79 33.93
N ASP A 294 -0.74 1.86 34.20
CA ASP A 294 -1.79 1.93 35.23
C ASP A 294 -3.15 2.40 34.69
N LYS A 295 -3.25 2.65 33.38
CA LYS A 295 -4.48 3.15 32.75
C LYS A 295 -5.31 1.99 32.25
N ALA A 296 -6.46 1.77 32.90
CA ALA A 296 -7.46 0.79 32.53
C ALA A 296 -8.11 1.10 31.17
N ALA A 297 -8.94 0.16 30.69
CA ALA A 297 -9.89 0.40 29.62
C ALA A 297 -10.91 1.50 29.99
N GLY A 298 -11.53 2.10 28.96
CA GLY A 298 -12.62 3.05 29.10
C GLY A 298 -12.21 4.50 29.32
N ILE A 299 -10.92 4.85 29.22
CA ILE A 299 -10.42 6.22 29.37
C ILE A 299 -10.70 7.02 28.09
N ALA A 300 -11.32 8.19 28.22
CA ALA A 300 -11.53 9.12 27.12
C ALA A 300 -10.26 9.93 26.83
N GLY A 301 -9.90 10.03 25.55
CA GLY A 301 -8.79 10.84 25.06
C GLY A 301 -9.05 12.35 25.18
N PHE A 302 -7.99 13.13 24.99
CA PHE A 302 -8.08 14.60 25.05
C PHE A 302 -8.61 15.19 23.73
N SER A 303 -9.63 16.05 23.82
CA SER A 303 -10.17 16.81 22.71
C SER A 303 -9.69 18.28 22.77
N PRO A 304 -8.87 18.75 21.81
CA PRO A 304 -8.42 20.14 21.76
C PRO A 304 -9.57 21.17 21.68
N LEU A 305 -10.66 20.82 21.01
CA LEU A 305 -11.87 21.65 20.88
C LEU A 305 -12.54 21.90 22.24
N LEU A 306 -12.62 20.86 23.08
CA LEU A 306 -13.22 20.92 24.41
C LEU A 306 -12.23 21.34 25.51
N LYS A 307 -10.92 21.39 25.19
CA LYS A 307 -9.81 21.59 26.13
C LYS A 307 -9.84 20.62 27.33
N GLY A 308 -10.32 19.40 27.10
CA GLY A 308 -10.58 18.39 28.13
C GLY A 308 -10.85 17.01 27.54
N ALA A 309 -11.51 16.13 28.30
CA ALA A 309 -11.89 14.80 27.80
C ALA A 309 -12.87 14.88 26.63
N ALA A 310 -12.73 13.99 25.65
CA ALA A 310 -13.65 13.86 24.53
C ALA A 310 -15.03 13.35 24.98
N THR A 311 -16.10 13.96 24.46
CA THR A 311 -17.49 13.50 24.65
C THR A 311 -17.90 12.40 23.68
N ASN A 312 -17.14 12.18 22.60
CA ASN A 312 -17.35 11.08 21.68
C ASN A 312 -16.91 9.76 22.34
N THR A 313 -17.81 8.78 22.40
CA THR A 313 -17.58 7.48 23.07
C THR A 313 -17.09 6.37 22.13
N GLY A 314 -16.92 6.65 20.84
CA GLY A 314 -16.37 5.69 19.87
C GLY A 314 -14.91 5.32 20.15
N PHE A 315 -14.48 4.16 19.65
CA PHE A 315 -13.16 3.57 19.94
C PHE A 315 -11.96 4.44 19.51
N ALA A 316 -12.13 5.35 18.53
CA ALA A 316 -11.10 6.34 18.17
C ALA A 316 -10.87 7.42 19.26
N TRP A 317 -11.80 7.57 20.22
CA TRP A 317 -11.75 8.57 21.29
C TRP A 317 -11.75 7.98 22.71
N LYS A 318 -12.08 6.69 22.87
CA LYS A 318 -12.17 6.02 24.18
C LYS A 318 -11.52 4.64 24.13
N SER A 319 -10.58 4.37 25.03
CA SER A 319 -9.84 3.10 25.03
C SER A 319 -10.76 1.90 25.28
N THR A 320 -10.59 0.83 24.51
CA THR A 320 -11.29 -0.45 24.68
C THR A 320 -10.53 -1.42 25.60
N LEU A 321 -9.20 -1.31 25.63
CA LEU A 321 -8.29 -2.08 26.48
C LEU A 321 -7.45 -1.14 27.36
N SER A 322 -6.68 -1.71 28.29
CA SER A 322 -5.70 -0.94 29.08
C SER A 322 -4.54 -0.44 28.22
N ALA A 323 -3.81 0.58 28.70
CA ALA A 323 -2.79 1.25 27.92
C ALA A 323 -1.51 0.42 27.67
N VAL A 324 -0.90 0.66 26.51
CA VAL A 324 0.51 0.33 26.23
C VAL A 324 1.37 1.51 26.69
N SER A 325 2.14 1.33 27.76
CA SER A 325 3.01 2.36 28.34
C SER A 325 4.48 2.10 28.00
N VAL A 326 5.10 3.03 27.26
CA VAL A 326 6.53 3.02 26.94
C VAL A 326 7.40 3.77 27.96
N GLY A 327 6.85 4.14 29.13
CA GLY A 327 7.55 4.91 30.16
C GLY A 327 6.81 4.96 31.49
N ASN A 328 7.13 5.96 32.31
CA ASN A 328 6.48 6.27 33.58
C ASN A 328 6.55 7.80 33.78
N VAL A 329 5.50 8.50 33.33
CA VAL A 329 5.42 9.97 33.36
C VAL A 329 5.45 10.54 34.78
N PRO A 330 4.72 9.99 35.78
CA PRO A 330 4.83 10.44 37.19
C PRO A 330 6.25 10.37 37.78
N ASN A 331 7.12 9.51 37.26
CA ASN A 331 8.53 9.44 37.66
C ASN A 331 9.50 9.99 36.61
N GLY A 332 9.04 10.86 35.70
CA GLY A 332 9.89 11.59 34.75
C GLY A 332 10.52 10.74 33.64
N LYS A 333 10.04 9.52 33.41
CA LYS A 333 10.61 8.57 32.44
C LYS A 333 9.75 8.53 31.18
N THR A 334 10.24 9.10 30.09
CA THR A 334 9.56 9.08 28.79
C THR A 334 10.44 8.42 27.72
N ARG A 335 9.84 8.04 26.59
CA ARG A 335 10.53 7.55 25.40
C ARG A 335 9.90 8.15 24.16
N GLN A 336 10.70 8.38 23.13
CA GLN A 336 10.20 8.59 21.77
C GLN A 336 9.84 7.23 21.16
N ILE A 337 8.84 7.22 20.27
CA ILE A 337 8.56 6.09 19.37
C ILE A 337 9.01 6.55 17.98
N THR A 338 10.05 5.92 17.46
CA THR A 338 10.74 6.30 16.21
C THR A 338 10.38 5.33 15.08
N GLY A 339 10.44 5.80 13.82
CA GLY A 339 10.06 4.99 12.66
C GLY A 339 8.54 4.93 12.40
N VAL A 340 7.75 5.75 13.09
CA VAL A 340 6.29 5.83 12.92
C VAL A 340 5.96 6.48 11.56
N ALA A 341 5.36 5.71 10.66
CA ALA A 341 4.82 6.19 9.38
C ALA A 341 3.74 7.26 9.58
N ALA A 342 3.30 7.93 8.51
CA ALA A 342 2.15 8.82 8.59
C ALA A 342 0.87 7.97 8.71
N GLY A 343 0.10 8.17 9.78
CA GLY A 343 -1.15 7.44 10.00
C GLY A 343 -2.20 7.76 8.93
N THR A 344 -2.94 6.74 8.50
CA THR A 344 -3.96 6.79 7.45
C THR A 344 -5.37 6.68 8.01
N GLU A 345 -5.57 5.86 9.04
CA GLU A 345 -6.85 5.59 9.69
C GLU A 345 -7.06 6.40 10.97
N LEU A 346 -8.31 6.51 11.42
CA LEU A 346 -8.72 7.33 12.58
C LEU A 346 -8.08 6.95 13.92
N PHE A 347 -7.45 5.77 14.01
CA PHE A 347 -6.83 5.22 15.22
C PHE A 347 -5.31 5.00 15.04
N ASP A 348 -4.72 5.42 13.92
CA ASP A 348 -3.27 5.36 13.72
C ASP A 348 -2.53 6.41 14.56
N ALA A 349 -1.28 6.11 14.91
CA ALA A 349 -0.42 7.05 15.62
C ALA A 349 0.05 8.19 14.68
N ALA A 350 -0.47 9.40 14.88
CA ALA A 350 -0.05 10.57 14.12
C ALA A 350 1.43 10.92 14.37
N ASN A 351 2.22 11.06 13.30
CA ASN A 351 3.65 11.38 13.41
C ASN A 351 3.93 12.90 13.35
N VAL A 352 5.17 13.29 13.67
CA VAL A 352 5.58 14.71 13.73
C VAL A 352 5.48 15.42 12.36
N ALA A 353 5.58 14.69 11.25
CA ALA A 353 5.43 15.29 9.92
C ALA A 353 3.97 15.64 9.62
N GLN A 354 3.01 14.82 10.05
CA GLN A 354 1.57 15.15 9.95
C GLN A 354 1.22 16.38 10.80
N LEU A 355 1.71 16.44 12.04
CA LEU A 355 1.48 17.59 12.91
C LEU A 355 2.09 18.88 12.35
N LYS A 356 3.31 18.82 11.78
CA LYS A 356 3.93 19.97 11.08
C LYS A 356 3.19 20.36 9.80
N SER A 357 2.64 19.40 9.05
CA SER A 357 1.82 19.68 7.87
C SER A 357 0.53 20.42 8.25
N LEU A 358 -0.14 19.98 9.33
CA LEU A 358 -1.29 20.66 9.90
C LEU A 358 -0.92 22.07 10.39
N GLN A 359 0.21 22.23 11.09
CA GLN A 359 0.72 23.55 11.49
C GLN A 359 0.90 24.47 10.28
N ILE A 360 1.59 24.02 9.22
CA ILE A 360 1.77 24.78 7.98
C ILE A 360 0.44 25.12 7.29
N TYR A 361 -0.62 24.34 7.50
CA TYR A 361 -1.97 24.67 7.00
C TYR A 361 -2.65 25.75 7.86
N VAL A 362 -2.55 25.66 9.19
CA VAL A 362 -3.11 26.66 10.12
C VAL A 362 -2.38 28.01 10.01
N ASP A 363 -1.05 27.99 9.94
CA ASP A 363 -0.19 29.19 9.86
C ASP A 363 -0.44 30.03 8.59
N LYS A 364 -0.95 29.41 7.50
CA LYS A 364 -1.36 30.12 6.28
C LYS A 364 -2.60 30.99 6.45
N GLY A 365 -3.46 30.69 7.42
CA GLY A 365 -4.71 31.39 7.64
C GLY A 365 -5.67 31.35 6.44
N TRP A 366 -6.54 32.35 6.36
CA TRP A 366 -7.46 32.57 5.24
C TRP A 366 -7.16 33.89 4.53
N LYS A 367 -7.52 34.05 3.25
CA LYS A 367 -7.24 35.28 2.48
C LYS A 367 -8.46 36.20 2.44
N LEU A 368 -8.24 37.48 2.79
CA LEU A 368 -9.19 38.57 2.58
C LEU A 368 -8.78 39.41 1.37
N SER A 369 -9.72 39.68 0.46
CA SER A 369 -9.55 40.62 -0.66
C SER A 369 -10.77 41.54 -0.75
N ALA A 370 -10.59 42.72 -1.34
CA ALA A 370 -11.66 43.68 -1.60
C ALA A 370 -11.68 44.00 -3.10
N GLY A 371 -12.85 43.88 -3.75
CA GLY A 371 -12.98 44.09 -5.19
C GLY A 371 -12.12 43.15 -6.06
N GLY A 372 -11.71 41.99 -5.53
CA GLY A 372 -10.81 41.05 -6.19
C GLY A 372 -9.30 41.37 -6.08
N ALA A 373 -8.92 42.52 -5.52
CA ALA A 373 -7.53 42.96 -5.40
C ALA A 373 -6.92 42.72 -4.01
N ASN A 374 -5.58 42.76 -3.94
CA ASN A 374 -4.78 42.82 -2.70
C ASN A 374 -5.09 41.72 -1.67
N ALA A 375 -5.23 40.48 -2.15
CA ALA A 375 -5.56 39.31 -1.32
C ALA A 375 -4.51 39.04 -0.23
N THR A 376 -4.82 39.41 1.01
CA THR A 376 -3.93 39.39 2.17
C THR A 376 -4.27 38.22 3.10
N ALA A 377 -3.27 37.52 3.63
CA ALA A 377 -3.50 36.39 4.55
C ALA A 377 -3.76 36.88 5.99
N VAL A 378 -4.80 36.33 6.60
CA VAL A 378 -5.23 36.56 7.99
C VAL A 378 -4.98 35.26 8.76
N SER A 379 -3.91 35.24 9.56
CA SER A 379 -3.60 34.13 10.48
C SER A 379 -4.61 34.08 11.65
N ILE A 380 -4.56 33.00 12.43
CA ILE A 380 -5.51 32.76 13.52
C ILE A 380 -5.44 33.80 14.66
N ASP A 381 -4.28 34.43 14.87
CA ASP A 381 -4.07 35.47 15.89
C ASP A 381 -4.27 36.91 15.36
N ASN A 382 -4.47 37.09 14.04
CA ASN A 382 -4.66 38.42 13.45
C ASN A 382 -6.10 38.92 13.60
N THR A 383 -6.26 40.19 14.01
CA THR A 383 -7.55 40.87 14.01
C THR A 383 -7.83 41.51 12.64
N VAL A 384 -9.02 41.28 12.09
CA VAL A 384 -9.53 42.04 10.94
C VAL A 384 -10.34 43.22 11.45
N ASP A 385 -9.81 44.42 11.29
CA ASP A 385 -10.56 45.67 11.49
C ASP A 385 -11.24 46.10 10.19
N LEU A 386 -12.44 46.67 10.30
CA LEU A 386 -13.29 47.05 9.17
C LEU A 386 -13.69 48.53 9.33
N ALA A 387 -12.77 49.42 8.94
CA ALA A 387 -12.95 50.86 8.98
C ALA A 387 -13.56 51.41 7.68
N ALA A 388 -14.35 52.49 7.81
CA ALA A 388 -14.79 53.30 6.67
C ALA A 388 -13.79 54.42 6.39
N GLY A 389 -13.52 54.71 5.12
CA GLY A 389 -12.57 55.77 4.71
C GLY A 389 -13.13 57.20 4.77
N ASN A 390 -14.39 57.38 5.18
CA ASN A 390 -15.06 58.65 5.43
C ASN A 390 -16.39 58.42 6.18
N ASP A 391 -16.96 59.47 6.73
CA ASP A 391 -18.13 59.39 7.62
C ASP A 391 -19.46 59.01 6.93
N ASN A 392 -19.53 58.97 5.58
CA ASN A 392 -20.79 58.64 4.88
C ASN A 392 -21.25 57.18 5.11
N LEU A 393 -20.32 56.29 5.47
CA LEU A 393 -20.58 54.89 5.78
C LEU A 393 -20.21 54.59 7.23
N LYS A 394 -21.19 54.07 7.99
CA LYS A 394 -21.01 53.69 9.39
C LYS A 394 -20.92 52.18 9.50
N ILE A 395 -19.76 51.69 9.92
CA ILE A 395 -19.53 50.28 10.23
C ILE A 395 -19.64 50.07 11.74
N THR A 396 -20.42 49.07 12.18
CA THR A 396 -20.51 48.71 13.60
C THR A 396 -20.54 47.20 13.79
N LYS A 397 -20.01 46.72 14.93
CA LYS A 397 -20.17 45.33 15.40
C LYS A 397 -21.22 45.28 16.50
N GLY A 398 -22.18 44.37 16.40
CA GLY A 398 -23.17 44.14 17.45
C GLY A 398 -22.58 43.37 18.65
N ASN A 399 -22.64 43.96 19.85
CA ASN A 399 -22.12 43.39 21.10
C ASN A 399 -22.79 42.08 21.58
N GLN A 400 -23.89 41.66 20.93
CA GLN A 400 -24.71 40.50 21.32
C GLN A 400 -24.86 39.49 20.18
N ASP A 401 -25.03 39.95 18.94
CA ASP A 401 -25.22 39.08 17.76
C ASP A 401 -23.94 38.88 16.93
N ASN A 402 -22.83 39.55 17.30
CA ASN A 402 -21.55 39.60 16.58
C ASN A 402 -21.64 40.05 15.11
N LYS A 403 -22.77 40.60 14.65
CA LYS A 403 -22.93 41.01 13.25
C LYS A 403 -22.18 42.30 12.97
N VAL A 404 -21.45 42.33 11.86
CA VAL A 404 -20.99 43.58 11.24
C VAL A 404 -22.18 44.18 10.48
N LYS A 405 -22.45 45.46 10.72
CA LYS A 405 -23.51 46.23 10.06
C LYS A 405 -22.88 47.38 9.27
N PHE A 406 -23.38 47.60 8.07
CA PHE A 406 -22.98 48.67 7.16
C PHE A 406 -24.20 49.57 6.95
N ASP A 407 -24.24 50.67 7.69
CA ASP A 407 -25.33 51.66 7.61
C ASP A 407 -24.83 52.91 6.88
N LEU A 408 -25.73 53.66 6.23
CA LEU A 408 -25.44 55.03 5.81
C LEU A 408 -25.49 55.96 7.04
N ALA A 409 -24.67 57.01 7.04
CA ALA A 409 -24.84 58.11 7.99
C ALA A 409 -26.17 58.86 7.76
N GLN A 410 -26.66 59.52 8.81
CA GLN A 410 -27.88 60.35 8.71
C GLN A 410 -27.64 61.57 7.81
N ASP A 411 -26.48 62.20 7.96
CA ASP A 411 -25.98 63.26 7.10
C ASP A 411 -24.92 62.69 6.16
N ILE A 412 -25.06 62.93 4.85
CA ILE A 412 -24.11 62.47 3.82
C ILE A 412 -23.49 63.66 3.07
N THR A 413 -22.16 63.75 3.09
CA THR A 413 -21.40 64.80 2.42
C THR A 413 -20.94 64.30 1.05
N LEU A 414 -21.49 64.90 -0.01
CA LEU A 414 -21.28 64.50 -1.40
C LEU A 414 -21.02 65.72 -2.29
N ASN A 415 -20.00 65.67 -3.16
CA ASN A 415 -19.67 66.75 -4.10
C ASN A 415 -20.75 66.97 -5.17
N SER A 416 -21.45 65.91 -5.56
CA SER A 416 -22.65 65.98 -6.41
C SER A 416 -23.47 64.70 -6.33
N VAL A 417 -24.80 64.81 -6.43
CA VAL A 417 -25.71 63.70 -6.71
C VAL A 417 -26.14 63.78 -8.18
N LYS A 418 -26.10 62.66 -8.90
CA LYS A 418 -26.66 62.53 -10.27
C LYS A 418 -27.80 61.53 -10.30
N ALA A 419 -28.93 61.95 -10.87
CA ALA A 419 -30.10 61.11 -11.09
C ALA A 419 -30.43 61.11 -12.59
N GLY A 420 -29.84 60.15 -13.31
CA GLY A 420 -29.81 60.17 -14.77
C GLY A 420 -29.04 61.39 -15.29
N SER A 421 -29.70 62.22 -16.11
CA SER A 421 -29.14 63.47 -16.64
C SER A 421 -29.29 64.67 -15.70
N ASN A 422 -29.98 64.53 -14.56
CA ASN A 422 -30.17 65.60 -13.59
C ASN A 422 -29.01 65.63 -12.57
N THR A 423 -28.59 66.82 -12.14
CA THR A 423 -27.49 67.01 -11.19
C THR A 423 -27.89 67.92 -10.05
N PHE A 424 -27.55 67.55 -8.82
CA PHE A 424 -27.54 68.43 -7.65
C PHE A 424 -26.12 68.55 -7.10
N ASN A 425 -25.60 69.77 -6.95
CA ASN A 425 -24.25 70.04 -6.46
C ASN A 425 -24.17 71.45 -5.82
N ALA A 426 -22.95 71.93 -5.54
CA ALA A 426 -22.70 73.26 -4.98
C ALA A 426 -23.30 74.45 -5.78
N ASN A 427 -23.63 74.27 -7.07
CA ASN A 427 -24.27 75.30 -7.90
C ASN A 427 -25.81 75.22 -7.86
N GLY A 428 -26.40 74.23 -7.18
CA GLY A 428 -27.85 74.01 -7.05
C GLY A 428 -28.36 72.78 -7.78
N LEU A 429 -29.64 72.79 -8.16
CA LEU A 429 -30.36 71.73 -8.86
C LEU A 429 -30.56 72.06 -10.34
N VAL A 430 -30.10 71.16 -11.21
CA VAL A 430 -30.28 71.23 -12.67
C VAL A 430 -31.07 70.01 -13.14
N ILE A 431 -32.29 70.23 -13.64
CA ILE A 431 -33.09 69.23 -14.35
C ILE A 431 -32.86 69.40 -15.86
N SER A 432 -32.47 68.33 -16.55
CA SER A 432 -32.24 68.38 -17.99
C SER A 432 -33.55 68.57 -18.76
N ASN A 433 -33.58 69.52 -19.70
CA ASN A 433 -34.78 69.99 -20.42
C ASN A 433 -35.96 70.46 -19.52
N GLY A 434 -35.70 70.71 -18.24
CA GLY A 434 -36.67 71.09 -17.21
C GLY A 434 -36.25 72.35 -16.43
N PRO A 435 -36.93 72.63 -15.31
CA PRO A 435 -36.58 73.75 -14.43
C PRO A 435 -35.20 73.60 -13.79
N GLN A 436 -34.56 74.72 -13.50
CA GLN A 436 -33.26 74.79 -12.82
C GLN A 436 -33.36 75.79 -11.68
N ILE A 437 -32.81 75.44 -10.52
CA ILE A 437 -32.74 76.29 -9.32
C ILE A 437 -31.27 76.32 -8.93
N THR A 438 -30.58 77.40 -9.30
CA THR A 438 -29.12 77.51 -9.19
C THR A 438 -28.72 78.76 -8.42
N THR A 439 -27.43 78.92 -8.14
CA THR A 439 -26.86 80.18 -7.63
C THR A 439 -27.07 81.38 -8.55
N ALA A 440 -27.43 81.17 -9.81
CA ALA A 440 -27.85 82.21 -10.76
C ALA A 440 -29.38 82.49 -10.76
N GLY A 441 -30.14 81.86 -9.88
CA GLY A 441 -31.59 82.01 -9.76
C GLY A 441 -32.41 80.85 -10.34
N ILE A 442 -33.69 81.12 -10.62
CA ILE A 442 -34.68 80.14 -11.08
C ILE A 442 -34.92 80.29 -12.59
N ASN A 443 -34.65 79.23 -13.35
CA ASN A 443 -35.05 79.11 -14.75
C ASN A 443 -36.21 78.10 -14.83
N ALA A 444 -37.38 78.52 -15.31
CA ALA A 444 -38.57 77.66 -15.41
C ALA A 444 -38.51 76.62 -16.55
N GLY A 445 -37.45 76.60 -17.38
CA GLY A 445 -37.24 75.60 -18.43
C GLY A 445 -38.36 75.57 -19.47
N ASN A 446 -38.88 76.74 -19.85
CA ASN A 446 -40.05 76.92 -20.72
C ASN A 446 -41.34 76.21 -20.24
N LYS A 447 -41.49 76.01 -18.92
CA LYS A 447 -42.72 75.50 -18.30
C LYS A 447 -43.49 76.64 -17.62
N LYS A 448 -44.81 76.48 -17.44
CA LYS A 448 -45.63 77.42 -16.67
C LYS A 448 -45.29 77.30 -15.19
N ILE A 449 -45.01 78.42 -14.52
CA ILE A 449 -45.04 78.49 -13.05
C ILE A 449 -46.52 78.52 -12.64
N THR A 450 -46.95 77.55 -11.82
CA THR A 450 -48.34 77.39 -11.37
C THR A 450 -48.40 77.35 -9.84
N GLY A 451 -49.53 77.76 -9.26
CA GLY A 451 -49.64 77.92 -7.79
C GLY A 451 -48.99 79.20 -7.26
N LEU A 452 -48.65 80.15 -8.13
CA LEU A 452 -48.19 81.50 -7.78
C LEU A 452 -49.38 82.32 -7.24
N GLU A 453 -49.25 82.84 -6.01
CA GLU A 453 -50.26 83.70 -5.38
C GLU A 453 -50.29 85.10 -6.03
N LYS A 454 -51.11 86.05 -5.54
CA LYS A 454 -51.04 87.44 -6.04
C LYS A 454 -49.75 88.08 -5.52
N GLY A 455 -48.90 88.58 -6.41
CA GLY A 455 -47.75 89.40 -6.01
C GLY A 455 -48.23 90.73 -5.39
N ILE A 456 -47.62 91.14 -4.29
CA ILE A 456 -47.96 92.32 -3.50
C ILE A 456 -46.78 93.31 -3.50
N GLU A 457 -45.56 92.81 -3.29
CA GLU A 457 -44.35 93.62 -3.30
C GLU A 457 -43.84 93.87 -4.72
N GLY A 458 -43.09 94.96 -4.90
CA GLY A 458 -42.57 95.38 -6.22
C GLY A 458 -41.58 94.41 -6.88
N THR A 459 -41.13 93.38 -6.15
CA THR A 459 -40.26 92.30 -6.63
C THR A 459 -40.99 90.97 -6.86
N ASP A 460 -42.28 90.89 -6.58
CA ASP A 460 -43.04 89.65 -6.72
C ASP A 460 -43.37 89.33 -8.19
N ALA A 461 -43.38 88.05 -8.53
CA ALA A 461 -43.89 87.59 -9.82
C ALA A 461 -45.43 87.71 -9.83
N VAL A 462 -45.99 88.48 -10.76
CA VAL A 462 -47.44 88.62 -10.93
C VAL A 462 -48.07 87.41 -11.61
N ASN A 463 -49.26 87.02 -11.17
CA ASN A 463 -50.04 85.94 -11.81
C ASN A 463 -51.02 86.49 -12.88
N LYS A 464 -51.54 85.60 -13.74
CA LYS A 464 -52.43 85.99 -14.85
C LYS A 464 -53.68 86.76 -14.40
N ALA A 465 -54.24 86.46 -13.23
CA ALA A 465 -55.45 87.15 -12.77
C ALA A 465 -55.21 88.64 -12.50
N GLN A 466 -54.00 89.03 -12.06
CA GLN A 466 -53.62 90.45 -11.89
C GLN A 466 -53.52 91.18 -13.24
N LEU A 467 -53.08 90.47 -14.29
CA LEU A 467 -53.07 91.00 -15.66
C LEU A 467 -54.50 91.14 -16.22
N ASP A 468 -55.35 90.13 -16.02
CA ASP A 468 -56.75 90.13 -16.48
C ASP A 468 -57.58 91.25 -15.81
N GLU A 469 -57.34 91.49 -14.52
CA GLU A 469 -57.93 92.59 -13.74
C GLU A 469 -57.50 93.97 -14.29
N SER A 470 -56.25 94.11 -14.74
CA SER A 470 -55.76 95.30 -15.43
C SER A 470 -56.42 95.49 -16.82
N LEU A 471 -56.60 94.40 -17.58
CA LEU A 471 -57.31 94.43 -18.88
C LEU A 471 -58.77 94.88 -18.74
N ASN A 472 -59.48 94.49 -17.69
CA ASN A 472 -60.86 94.94 -17.46
C ASN A 472 -60.97 96.46 -17.26
N ASN A 473 -59.94 97.12 -16.74
CA ASN A 473 -59.89 98.58 -16.66
C ASN A 473 -59.57 99.24 -18.02
N ILE A 474 -58.92 98.53 -18.95
CA ILE A 474 -58.79 98.96 -20.35
C ILE A 474 -60.13 98.81 -21.08
N SER A 475 -60.94 97.79 -20.77
CA SER A 475 -62.25 97.56 -21.37
C SER A 475 -63.21 98.76 -21.21
N LYS A 476 -63.13 99.50 -20.10
CA LYS A 476 -63.89 100.75 -19.87
C LYS A 476 -63.50 101.92 -20.79
N LYS A 477 -62.40 101.82 -21.54
CA LYS A 477 -62.08 102.76 -22.63
C LYS A 477 -62.81 102.40 -23.94
N VAL A 478 -63.45 101.23 -24.03
CA VAL A 478 -64.18 100.81 -25.24
C VAL A 478 -65.52 101.53 -25.37
N ASP A 479 -66.11 102.07 -24.30
CA ASP A 479 -67.33 102.88 -24.40
C ASP A 479 -67.11 104.16 -25.24
N PHE A 480 -65.89 104.72 -25.24
CA PHE A 480 -65.46 105.81 -26.11
C PHE A 480 -65.38 105.41 -27.61
N THR A 481 -65.20 104.12 -27.89
CA THR A 481 -65.14 103.53 -29.25
C THR A 481 -66.48 103.59 -29.98
N SER A 482 -67.60 103.76 -29.25
CA SER A 482 -68.95 103.89 -29.84
C SER A 482 -69.09 105.01 -30.87
N SER A 483 -68.26 106.05 -30.80
CA SER A 483 -68.24 107.18 -31.73
C SER A 483 -67.71 106.85 -33.14
N PHE A 484 -67.10 105.68 -33.33
CA PHE A 484 -66.60 105.17 -34.61
C PHE A 484 -66.95 103.69 -34.85
N ALA A 485 -67.99 103.20 -34.17
CA ALA A 485 -68.56 101.88 -34.38
C ALA A 485 -69.49 101.85 -35.61
N ILE A 486 -69.62 100.68 -36.25
CA ILE A 486 -70.70 100.39 -37.19
C ILE A 486 -71.98 100.13 -36.38
N LEU A 487 -73.10 100.70 -36.80
CA LEU A 487 -74.37 100.65 -36.08
C LEU A 487 -75.47 100.04 -36.97
N TYR A 488 -76.49 99.46 -36.32
CA TYR A 488 -77.70 99.02 -36.98
C TYR A 488 -78.54 100.19 -37.50
N ASP A 489 -79.29 99.96 -38.58
CA ASP A 489 -80.16 100.96 -39.17
C ASP A 489 -81.36 101.29 -38.26
N LYS A 490 -82.13 102.31 -38.64
CA LYS A 490 -83.33 102.73 -37.92
C LYS A 490 -84.58 102.70 -38.79
N ASN A 491 -85.71 102.37 -38.16
CA ASN A 491 -87.03 102.41 -38.77
C ASN A 491 -87.50 103.85 -38.96
N SER A 492 -88.39 104.08 -39.93
CA SER A 492 -88.95 105.40 -40.25
C SER A 492 -90.17 105.76 -39.40
N ASP A 493 -90.19 105.34 -38.13
CA ASP A 493 -91.24 105.65 -37.16
C ASP A 493 -90.94 106.96 -36.40
N TYR A 494 -91.99 107.55 -35.81
CA TYR A 494 -91.90 108.86 -35.13
C TYR A 494 -90.93 108.86 -33.92
N ASN A 495 -90.48 107.68 -33.46
CA ASN A 495 -89.57 107.48 -32.34
C ASN A 495 -88.19 106.92 -32.73
N SER A 496 -87.92 106.68 -34.03
CA SER A 496 -86.63 106.25 -34.57
C SER A 496 -86.06 104.97 -33.94
N SER A 497 -86.86 103.89 -33.92
CA SER A 497 -86.49 102.58 -33.38
C SER A 497 -85.43 101.85 -34.22
N VAL A 498 -84.73 100.86 -33.64
CA VAL A 498 -83.57 100.18 -34.27
C VAL A 498 -84.01 98.93 -35.06
N ASN A 499 -83.40 98.72 -36.23
CA ASN A 499 -83.61 97.57 -37.11
C ASN A 499 -82.42 96.61 -37.07
N TYR A 500 -82.51 95.55 -36.27
CA TYR A 500 -81.44 94.55 -36.13
C TYR A 500 -81.22 93.65 -37.36
N ASN A 501 -82.11 93.71 -38.35
CA ASN A 501 -82.01 92.94 -39.59
C ASN A 501 -81.30 93.71 -40.73
N SER A 502 -80.85 94.96 -40.50
CA SER A 502 -80.20 95.79 -41.52
C SER A 502 -79.05 96.62 -40.94
N VAL A 503 -77.96 96.70 -41.72
CA VAL A 503 -76.78 97.52 -41.42
C VAL A 503 -76.33 98.19 -42.72
N THR A 504 -76.56 99.49 -42.84
CA THR A 504 -76.07 100.27 -43.98
C THR A 504 -74.62 100.70 -43.73
N LEU A 505 -73.69 100.08 -44.45
CA LEU A 505 -72.27 100.36 -44.35
C LEU A 505 -71.93 101.69 -45.06
N GLY A 506 -71.87 102.78 -44.30
CA GLY A 506 -71.46 104.11 -44.78
C GLY A 506 -72.41 105.22 -44.35
N LYS A 507 -72.32 106.39 -45.01
CA LYS A 507 -73.34 107.44 -44.94
C LYS A 507 -74.14 107.47 -46.24
N LYS A 508 -75.31 108.12 -46.20
CA LYS A 508 -76.31 108.14 -47.28
C LYS A 508 -75.77 108.53 -48.66
N ASP A 509 -74.69 109.30 -48.70
CA ASP A 509 -74.09 109.90 -49.89
C ASP A 509 -72.65 109.40 -50.13
N SER A 510 -72.36 108.13 -49.85
CA SER A 510 -71.02 107.51 -50.02
C SER A 510 -71.05 106.19 -50.80
N GLY A 511 -69.96 105.88 -51.51
CA GLY A 511 -69.85 104.70 -52.38
C GLY A 511 -69.65 103.37 -51.64
N PRO A 512 -69.58 102.23 -52.36
CA PRO A 512 -69.55 100.90 -51.77
C PRO A 512 -68.42 100.69 -50.75
N VAL A 513 -68.78 100.46 -49.49
CA VAL A 513 -67.83 100.20 -48.41
C VAL A 513 -67.38 98.75 -48.44
N ALA A 514 -66.10 98.53 -48.74
CA ALA A 514 -65.51 97.19 -48.70
C ALA A 514 -65.37 96.69 -47.25
N LEU A 515 -66.10 95.63 -46.90
CA LEU A 515 -66.04 95.02 -45.58
C LEU A 515 -64.76 94.18 -45.44
N HIS A 516 -63.64 94.86 -45.22
CA HIS A 516 -62.36 94.27 -44.88
C HIS A 516 -62.31 93.88 -43.39
N ASN A 517 -61.39 92.98 -43.04
CA ASN A 517 -61.25 92.46 -41.67
C ASN A 517 -62.52 91.77 -41.11
N VAL A 518 -63.41 91.27 -41.98
CA VAL A 518 -64.35 90.19 -41.62
C VAL A 518 -63.53 89.05 -41.03
N LYS A 519 -63.81 88.66 -39.79
CA LYS A 519 -63.16 87.53 -39.12
C LYS A 519 -63.37 86.26 -39.96
N ASP A 520 -62.50 85.28 -39.81
CA ASP A 520 -62.80 83.93 -40.27
C ASP A 520 -64.08 83.44 -39.56
N GLY A 521 -65.18 83.36 -40.33
CA GLY A 521 -66.50 82.93 -39.87
C GLY A 521 -66.57 81.43 -39.57
N GLU A 522 -67.46 81.00 -38.67
CA GLU A 522 -67.58 79.58 -38.32
C GLU A 522 -67.95 78.73 -39.55
N ILE A 523 -67.21 77.65 -39.78
CA ILE A 523 -67.47 76.70 -40.86
C ILE A 523 -68.07 75.43 -40.25
N SER A 524 -69.36 75.49 -39.97
CA SER A 524 -70.19 74.39 -39.47
C SER A 524 -71.50 74.31 -40.29
N GLN A 525 -72.17 73.15 -40.26
CA GLN A 525 -73.28 72.86 -41.19
C GLN A 525 -74.54 73.72 -40.98
N GLN A 526 -74.63 74.45 -39.87
CA GLN A 526 -75.73 75.38 -39.56
C GLN A 526 -75.23 76.82 -39.34
N SER A 527 -74.01 77.14 -39.78
CA SER A 527 -73.45 78.48 -39.67
C SER A 527 -74.12 79.46 -40.63
N HIS A 528 -74.30 80.69 -40.16
CA HIS A 528 -74.71 81.86 -40.95
C HIS A 528 -73.66 82.99 -40.91
N ASP A 529 -72.43 82.68 -40.48
CA ASP A 529 -71.33 83.64 -40.45
C ASP A 529 -70.88 84.04 -41.87
N ALA A 530 -70.54 85.32 -42.05
CA ALA A 530 -69.94 85.81 -43.29
C ALA A 530 -68.51 85.28 -43.44
N ILE A 531 -68.24 84.50 -44.49
CA ILE A 531 -66.89 83.99 -44.79
C ILE A 531 -66.05 85.00 -45.58
N ASN A 532 -64.74 85.02 -45.32
CA ASN A 532 -63.81 85.96 -45.95
C ASN A 532 -62.88 85.28 -46.99
N GLY A 533 -62.23 86.10 -47.83
CA GLY A 533 -61.30 85.61 -48.86
C GLY A 533 -60.04 84.93 -48.31
N ARG A 534 -59.60 85.27 -47.09
CA ARG A 534 -58.52 84.54 -46.40
C ARG A 534 -58.97 83.13 -46.02
N GLN A 535 -60.21 82.88 -45.61
CA GLN A 535 -60.68 81.53 -45.29
C GLN A 535 -60.65 80.63 -46.50
N ILE A 536 -61.24 81.06 -47.62
CA ILE A 536 -61.25 80.27 -48.85
C ILE A 536 -59.80 79.99 -49.30
N ASN A 537 -58.92 81.00 -49.23
CA ASN A 537 -57.50 80.83 -49.53
C ASN A 537 -56.78 79.91 -48.52
N LYS A 538 -57.09 80.01 -47.22
CA LYS A 538 -56.49 79.24 -46.10
C LYS A 538 -56.92 77.79 -46.12
N ILE A 539 -58.20 77.50 -46.40
CA ILE A 539 -58.73 76.15 -46.58
C ILE A 539 -58.02 75.49 -47.75
N SER A 540 -57.94 76.15 -48.90
CA SER A 540 -57.22 75.61 -50.06
C SER A 540 -55.71 75.50 -49.82
N GLN A 541 -55.07 76.45 -49.13
CA GLN A 541 -53.66 76.33 -48.72
C GLN A 541 -53.43 75.24 -47.67
N ASP A 542 -54.39 74.96 -46.79
CA ASP A 542 -54.30 73.88 -45.81
C ASP A 542 -54.52 72.52 -46.49
N VAL A 543 -55.48 72.41 -47.42
CA VAL A 543 -55.62 71.24 -48.30
C VAL A 543 -54.33 70.99 -49.07
N ALA A 544 -53.71 72.03 -49.65
CA ALA A 544 -52.40 71.92 -50.28
C ALA A 544 -51.30 71.47 -49.30
N LYS A 545 -51.28 71.98 -48.05
CA LYS A 545 -50.32 71.55 -47.02
C LYS A 545 -50.54 70.10 -46.56
N TYR A 546 -51.79 69.66 -46.43
CA TYR A 546 -52.12 68.27 -46.11
C TYR A 546 -51.75 67.33 -47.27
N PHE A 547 -51.85 67.79 -48.53
CA PHE A 547 -51.30 67.11 -49.71
C PHE A 547 -49.77 67.25 -49.89
N GLY A 548 -49.10 68.05 -49.06
CA GLY A 548 -47.64 68.13 -48.97
C GLY A 548 -46.93 68.37 -50.30
N GLY A 549 -45.72 67.83 -50.43
CA GLY A 549 -45.02 67.66 -51.73
C GLY A 549 -44.81 68.90 -52.60
N GLY A 550 -44.93 70.13 -52.08
CA GLY A 550 -44.89 71.33 -52.93
C GLY A 550 -46.19 71.62 -53.69
N ALA A 551 -47.30 70.93 -53.38
CA ALA A 551 -48.62 71.45 -53.71
C ALA A 551 -48.81 72.82 -53.04
N ALA A 552 -49.38 73.75 -53.80
CA ALA A 552 -49.69 75.10 -53.35
C ALA A 552 -51.04 75.52 -53.93
N PHE A 553 -51.65 76.54 -53.32
CA PHE A 553 -52.85 77.19 -53.85
C PHE A 553 -52.53 78.65 -54.13
N ASN A 554 -52.26 78.97 -55.39
CA ASN A 554 -51.73 80.25 -55.84
C ASN A 554 -52.73 80.91 -56.81
N ASN A 555 -53.09 82.18 -56.55
CA ASN A 555 -53.99 83.00 -57.38
C ASN A 555 -55.33 82.33 -57.76
N GLY A 556 -55.81 81.36 -56.98
CA GLY A 556 -57.07 80.64 -57.21
C GLY A 556 -56.95 79.23 -57.79
N VAL A 557 -55.74 78.73 -58.06
CA VAL A 557 -55.50 77.41 -58.68
C VAL A 557 -54.53 76.57 -57.83
N PHE A 558 -54.74 75.25 -57.81
CA PHE A 558 -53.84 74.28 -57.17
C PHE A 558 -52.68 73.85 -58.09
N THR A 559 -51.49 73.64 -57.53
CA THR A 559 -50.43 72.82 -58.15
C THR A 559 -50.39 71.41 -57.53
N GLU A 560 -49.99 70.43 -58.34
CA GLU A 560 -49.92 69.02 -57.93
C GLU A 560 -48.78 68.75 -56.92
N PRO A 561 -48.96 67.84 -55.95
CA PRO A 561 -47.93 67.47 -54.97
C PRO A 561 -46.95 66.42 -55.50
N TYR A 562 -45.66 66.57 -55.19
CA TYR A 562 -44.66 65.54 -55.41
C TYR A 562 -43.81 65.24 -54.16
N TYR A 563 -43.74 63.97 -53.75
CA TYR A 563 -43.03 63.53 -52.56
C TYR A 563 -41.71 62.87 -52.91
N LYS A 564 -40.60 63.43 -52.42
CA LYS A 564 -39.28 62.80 -52.50
C LYS A 564 -39.00 62.00 -51.23
N LEU A 565 -39.18 60.68 -51.30
CA LEU A 565 -38.97 59.76 -50.18
C LEU A 565 -37.75 58.86 -50.45
N SER A 566 -37.01 58.53 -49.40
CA SER A 566 -35.94 57.55 -49.46
C SER A 566 -36.53 56.15 -49.63
N LYS A 567 -36.15 55.46 -50.71
CA LYS A 567 -36.46 54.06 -51.00
C LYS A 567 -35.30 53.20 -50.49
N VAL A 568 -35.63 52.15 -49.75
CA VAL A 568 -34.67 51.18 -49.20
C VAL A 568 -34.78 49.89 -50.02
N SER A 569 -33.70 49.48 -50.68
CA SER A 569 -33.65 48.21 -51.40
C SER A 569 -33.60 47.01 -50.44
N LYS A 570 -33.84 45.78 -50.92
CA LYS A 570 -33.76 44.58 -50.06
C LYS A 570 -32.33 44.33 -49.53
N GLU A 571 -31.35 44.80 -50.27
CA GLU A 571 -29.92 44.77 -49.95
C GLU A 571 -29.54 45.91 -48.98
N GLY A 572 -30.45 46.85 -48.73
CA GLY A 572 -30.28 47.95 -47.77
C GLY A 572 -29.72 49.25 -48.33
N LYS A 573 -29.55 49.35 -49.66
CA LYS A 573 -29.13 50.60 -50.30
C LYS A 573 -30.25 51.63 -50.21
N VAL A 574 -29.91 52.88 -49.88
CA VAL A 574 -30.87 53.97 -49.72
C VAL A 574 -30.74 54.94 -50.89
N GLU A 575 -31.81 55.11 -51.66
CA GLU A 575 -31.86 55.98 -52.85
C GLU A 575 -33.14 56.83 -52.82
N ASN A 576 -33.10 58.07 -53.29
CA ASN A 576 -34.28 58.95 -53.23
C ASN A 576 -35.16 58.77 -54.47
N THR A 577 -36.40 58.35 -54.26
CA THR A 577 -37.43 58.20 -55.30
C THR A 577 -38.47 59.33 -55.16
N LEU A 578 -39.15 59.68 -56.26
CA LEU A 578 -40.10 60.77 -56.34
C LEU A 578 -41.47 60.22 -56.77
N PHE A 579 -42.54 60.60 -56.05
CA PHE A 579 -43.90 60.08 -56.20
C PHE A 579 -44.88 61.24 -56.38
N ASN A 580 -45.83 61.14 -57.31
CA ASN A 580 -46.58 62.32 -57.80
C ASN A 580 -47.97 62.48 -57.16
N ASN A 581 -48.24 61.74 -56.07
CA ASN A 581 -49.39 61.92 -55.20
C ASN A 581 -49.17 61.19 -53.86
N VAL A 582 -50.10 61.40 -52.93
CA VAL A 582 -50.09 60.82 -51.58
C VAL A 582 -50.19 59.28 -51.59
N GLY A 583 -50.99 58.70 -52.49
CA GLY A 583 -51.24 57.26 -52.54
C GLY A 583 -50.01 56.47 -52.99
N GLU A 584 -49.31 56.95 -54.02
CA GLU A 584 -48.02 56.43 -54.45
C GLU A 584 -46.96 56.54 -53.34
N ALA A 585 -46.89 57.69 -52.66
CA ALA A 585 -45.93 57.93 -51.59
C ALA A 585 -46.10 56.95 -50.41
N PHE A 586 -47.33 56.68 -49.97
CA PHE A 586 -47.59 55.67 -48.93
C PHE A 586 -47.34 54.23 -49.42
N THR A 587 -47.60 53.92 -50.69
CA THR A 587 -47.26 52.62 -51.29
C THR A 587 -45.73 52.39 -51.29
N GLY A 588 -44.95 53.43 -51.56
CA GLY A 588 -43.49 53.42 -51.40
C GLY A 588 -43.04 53.20 -49.96
N LEU A 589 -43.71 53.82 -48.98
CA LEU A 589 -43.39 53.67 -47.55
C LEU A 589 -43.70 52.26 -47.01
N ASP A 590 -44.83 51.67 -47.38
CA ASP A 590 -45.15 50.27 -47.05
C ASP A 590 -44.11 49.29 -47.63
N THR A 591 -43.66 49.53 -48.87
CA THR A 591 -42.58 48.76 -49.50
C THR A 591 -41.26 48.85 -48.71
N ASN A 592 -40.92 50.04 -48.19
CA ASN A 592 -39.75 50.23 -47.33
C ASN A 592 -39.86 49.45 -46.01
N ILE A 593 -41.02 49.51 -45.34
CA ILE A 593 -41.24 48.82 -44.05
C ILE A 593 -41.09 47.30 -44.23
N LYS A 594 -41.61 46.75 -45.34
CA LYS A 594 -41.42 45.34 -45.72
C LYS A 594 -39.95 44.99 -45.94
N ASN A 595 -39.22 45.78 -46.73
CA ASN A 595 -37.79 45.56 -46.98
C ASN A 595 -36.93 45.69 -45.69
N VAL A 596 -37.30 46.57 -44.76
CA VAL A 596 -36.62 46.70 -43.46
C VAL A 596 -36.90 45.48 -42.57
N ASN A 597 -38.13 44.98 -42.50
CA ASN A 597 -38.45 43.76 -41.76
C ASN A 597 -37.75 42.51 -42.34
N ASP A 598 -37.70 42.37 -43.68
CA ASP A 598 -36.95 41.30 -44.35
C ASP A 598 -35.46 41.34 -43.95
N ARG A 599 -34.85 42.55 -43.93
CA ARG A 599 -33.45 42.72 -43.51
C ARG A 599 -33.21 42.48 -42.02
N ILE A 600 -34.14 42.85 -41.15
CA ILE A 600 -34.07 42.52 -39.71
C ILE A 600 -34.09 41.00 -39.53
N LYS A 601 -34.97 40.29 -40.25
CA LYS A 601 -35.06 38.83 -40.24
C LYS A 601 -33.77 38.15 -40.72
N ASP A 602 -33.14 38.66 -41.77
CA ASP A 602 -31.85 38.13 -42.26
C ASP A 602 -30.69 38.44 -41.30
N ILE A 603 -30.65 39.63 -40.69
CA ILE A 603 -29.67 39.96 -39.64
C ILE A 603 -29.84 39.05 -38.42
N SER A 604 -31.08 38.79 -37.97
CA SER A 604 -31.35 37.84 -36.89
C SER A 604 -30.92 36.41 -37.24
N GLN A 605 -31.08 35.96 -38.50
CA GLN A 605 -30.55 34.67 -38.94
C GLN A 605 -29.01 34.65 -38.96
N GLY A 606 -28.36 35.74 -39.35
CA GLY A 606 -26.90 35.88 -39.36
C GLY A 606 -26.29 35.80 -37.96
N VAL A 607 -26.80 36.60 -37.02
CA VAL A 607 -26.38 36.55 -35.61
C VAL A 607 -26.61 35.15 -35.00
N ALA A 608 -27.64 34.44 -35.45
CA ALA A 608 -27.92 33.04 -35.07
C ALA A 608 -27.02 31.99 -35.77
N GLN A 609 -26.14 32.36 -36.71
CA GLN A 609 -25.05 31.48 -37.18
C GLN A 609 -23.79 31.65 -36.34
N ASP A 610 -23.47 32.90 -35.97
CA ASP A 610 -22.20 33.27 -35.32
C ASP A 610 -22.22 33.11 -33.78
N SER A 611 -23.38 32.75 -33.21
CA SER A 611 -23.58 32.59 -31.76
C SER A 611 -23.59 31.13 -31.31
N LEU A 612 -23.06 30.85 -30.11
CA LEU A 612 -23.32 29.59 -29.40
C LEU A 612 -24.77 29.57 -28.90
N LEU A 613 -25.61 28.80 -29.57
CA LEU A 613 -27.04 28.67 -29.24
C LEU A 613 -27.31 27.46 -28.34
N TRP A 614 -28.29 27.61 -27.46
CA TRP A 614 -28.94 26.51 -26.77
C TRP A 614 -29.86 25.76 -27.74
N ASP A 615 -29.87 24.43 -27.66
CA ASP A 615 -30.78 23.55 -28.38
C ASP A 615 -31.69 22.83 -27.38
N GLU A 616 -33.00 23.06 -27.46
CA GLU A 616 -33.98 22.47 -26.53
C GLU A 616 -34.17 20.96 -26.72
N ALA A 617 -33.86 20.41 -27.90
CA ALA A 617 -34.03 18.97 -28.16
C ALA A 617 -32.85 18.15 -27.62
N GLU A 618 -31.63 18.70 -27.64
CA GLU A 618 -30.44 18.07 -27.06
C GLU A 618 -30.11 18.55 -25.64
N GLY A 619 -30.79 19.60 -25.14
CA GLY A 619 -30.65 20.10 -23.77
C GLY A 619 -29.27 20.71 -23.45
N ALA A 620 -28.63 21.34 -24.45
CA ALA A 620 -27.25 21.82 -24.34
C ALA A 620 -26.95 23.03 -25.25
N PHE A 621 -25.85 23.73 -24.97
CA PHE A 621 -25.25 24.69 -25.91
C PHE A 621 -24.48 23.93 -27.01
N ILE A 622 -24.83 24.15 -28.28
CA ILE A 622 -24.30 23.37 -29.40
C ILE A 622 -23.31 24.17 -30.24
N ALA A 623 -22.05 23.72 -30.24
CA ALA A 623 -20.96 24.23 -31.10
C ALA A 623 -21.03 23.67 -32.55
N LYS A 624 -22.20 23.74 -33.21
CA LYS A 624 -22.40 23.37 -34.63
C LYS A 624 -22.59 24.63 -35.47
N HIS A 625 -21.65 24.92 -36.36
CA HIS A 625 -21.66 26.08 -37.26
C HIS A 625 -22.11 25.69 -38.67
N GLY A 626 -22.77 26.60 -39.39
CA GLY A 626 -23.29 26.38 -40.74
C GLY A 626 -24.82 26.41 -40.84
N ARG A 627 -25.34 26.55 -42.07
CA ARG A 627 -26.76 26.88 -42.32
C ARG A 627 -27.62 25.62 -42.50
N GLY A 628 -28.73 25.53 -41.76
CA GLY A 628 -29.71 24.45 -41.88
C GLY A 628 -29.12 23.06 -41.63
N ALA A 629 -29.40 22.11 -42.53
CA ALA A 629 -28.88 20.73 -42.44
C ALA A 629 -27.35 20.60 -42.66
N LEU A 630 -26.66 21.69 -43.03
CA LEU A 630 -25.19 21.73 -43.21
C LEU A 630 -24.45 22.17 -41.93
N LYS A 631 -25.12 22.14 -40.75
CA LYS A 631 -24.51 22.38 -39.44
C LYS A 631 -23.45 21.31 -39.12
N THR A 632 -22.21 21.72 -38.86
CA THR A 632 -21.08 20.82 -38.57
C THR A 632 -20.36 21.18 -37.27
N ASN A 633 -19.88 20.16 -36.56
CA ASN A 633 -19.18 20.30 -35.27
C ASN A 633 -17.93 21.19 -35.44
N SER A 634 -17.83 22.22 -34.60
CA SER A 634 -16.82 23.28 -34.72
C SER A 634 -15.90 23.36 -33.50
N LYS A 635 -14.72 23.97 -33.68
CA LYS A 635 -13.70 24.08 -32.62
C LYS A 635 -13.93 25.32 -31.77
N ILE A 636 -14.25 25.14 -30.49
CA ILE A 636 -14.06 26.19 -29.49
C ILE A 636 -12.55 26.39 -29.28
N LYS A 637 -12.09 27.64 -29.21
CA LYS A 637 -10.69 28.03 -29.02
C LYS A 637 -10.58 29.06 -27.91
N ASN A 638 -9.37 29.27 -27.40
CA ASN A 638 -9.06 30.19 -26.30
C ASN A 638 -9.81 29.83 -25.00
N VAL A 639 -10.03 28.53 -24.79
CA VAL A 639 -10.52 27.97 -23.52
C VAL A 639 -9.35 27.90 -22.55
N GLU A 640 -9.47 28.55 -21.39
CA GLU A 640 -8.45 28.54 -20.33
C GLU A 640 -8.30 27.13 -19.71
N ASP A 641 -7.27 26.92 -18.89
CA ASP A 641 -7.01 25.62 -18.25
C ASP A 641 -8.03 25.36 -17.12
N GLY A 642 -9.10 24.60 -17.41
CA GLY A 642 -10.16 24.29 -16.44
C GLY A 642 -9.67 23.47 -15.25
N LEU A 643 -10.19 23.77 -14.06
CA LEU A 643 -9.78 23.17 -12.79
C LEU A 643 -9.92 21.63 -12.79
N LEU A 644 -8.79 20.93 -12.67
CA LEU A 644 -8.76 19.47 -12.58
C LEU A 644 -9.11 18.99 -11.17
N SER A 645 -10.41 18.84 -10.87
CA SER A 645 -10.91 18.28 -9.62
C SER A 645 -12.17 17.41 -9.84
N ALA A 646 -12.44 16.49 -8.92
CA ALA A 646 -13.50 15.46 -9.08
C ALA A 646 -14.94 16.00 -9.15
N GLY A 647 -15.18 17.26 -8.78
CA GLY A 647 -16.47 17.95 -8.89
C GLY A 647 -16.47 19.11 -9.89
N SER A 648 -15.44 19.23 -10.72
CA SER A 648 -15.32 20.33 -11.68
C SER A 648 -16.33 20.23 -12.82
N THR A 649 -16.95 21.36 -13.15
CA THR A 649 -17.81 21.52 -14.34
C THR A 649 -17.15 22.39 -15.41
N GLU A 650 -15.84 22.61 -15.32
CA GLU A 650 -15.07 23.46 -16.24
C GLU A 650 -14.61 22.65 -17.47
N ALA A 651 -14.56 23.31 -18.62
CA ALA A 651 -14.17 22.65 -19.87
C ALA A 651 -12.64 22.50 -19.95
N VAL A 652 -12.15 21.25 -20.01
CA VAL A 652 -10.73 20.98 -20.21
C VAL A 652 -10.29 21.25 -21.64
N ASN A 653 -9.08 21.77 -21.82
CA ASN A 653 -8.56 22.17 -23.12
C ASN A 653 -7.50 21.19 -23.69
N GLY A 654 -7.03 21.48 -24.91
CA GLY A 654 -6.05 20.64 -25.61
C GLY A 654 -4.68 20.54 -24.93
N SER A 655 -4.25 21.58 -24.21
CA SER A 655 -2.98 21.61 -23.46
C SER A 655 -3.00 20.60 -22.33
N GLN A 656 -4.10 20.57 -21.57
CA GLN A 656 -4.29 19.69 -20.42
C GLN A 656 -4.36 18.21 -20.85
N LEU A 657 -5.11 17.90 -21.91
CA LEU A 657 -5.17 16.54 -22.46
C LEU A 657 -3.83 16.10 -23.06
N TYR A 658 -3.10 17.02 -23.71
CA TYR A 658 -1.75 16.75 -24.23
C TYR A 658 -0.75 16.50 -23.08
N PHE A 659 -0.81 17.26 -21.98
CA PHE A 659 0.01 17.02 -20.80
C PHE A 659 -0.24 15.64 -20.22
N VAL A 660 -1.50 15.27 -19.96
CA VAL A 660 -1.87 13.93 -19.45
C VAL A 660 -1.41 12.83 -20.40
N SER A 661 -1.55 13.01 -21.72
CA SER A 661 -1.09 12.02 -22.72
C SER A 661 0.43 11.81 -22.68
N ASN A 662 1.23 12.87 -22.54
CA ASN A 662 2.68 12.77 -22.44
C ASN A 662 3.16 12.17 -21.11
N VAL A 663 2.50 12.50 -19.99
CA VAL A 663 2.79 11.90 -18.68
C VAL A 663 2.47 10.40 -18.70
N LEU A 664 1.34 10.00 -19.28
CA LEU A 664 1.00 8.59 -19.47
C LEU A 664 2.05 7.86 -20.35
N SER A 665 2.48 8.47 -21.46
CA SER A 665 3.56 7.90 -22.28
C SER A 665 4.89 7.77 -21.54
N SER A 666 5.29 8.76 -20.73
CA SER A 666 6.56 8.70 -19.99
C SER A 666 6.55 7.65 -18.88
N TYR A 667 5.41 7.41 -18.22
CA TYR A 667 5.24 6.33 -17.24
C TYR A 667 5.19 4.93 -17.88
N LEU A 668 4.68 4.80 -19.11
CA LEU A 668 4.70 3.53 -19.84
C LEU A 668 6.07 3.19 -20.42
N GLY A 669 6.89 4.18 -20.78
CA GLY A 669 8.21 3.95 -21.37
C GLY A 669 8.14 3.18 -22.69
N GLY A 670 9.15 2.36 -23.00
CA GLY A 670 9.13 1.45 -24.15
C GLY A 670 8.94 2.11 -25.53
N GLY A 671 9.22 3.40 -25.67
CA GLY A 671 8.93 4.15 -26.91
C GLY A 671 7.46 4.57 -27.09
N ALA A 672 6.62 4.45 -26.05
CA ALA A 672 5.30 5.09 -26.03
C ALA A 672 5.42 6.61 -26.19
N GLY A 673 4.40 7.23 -26.78
CA GLY A 673 4.38 8.67 -27.04
C GLY A 673 3.01 9.14 -27.51
N TYR A 674 2.85 10.45 -27.70
CA TYR A 674 1.67 11.02 -28.34
C TYR A 674 2.10 11.92 -29.49
N LYS A 675 1.76 11.52 -30.73
CA LYS A 675 2.21 12.17 -31.96
C LYS A 675 1.08 12.20 -32.99
N ASP A 676 1.00 13.28 -33.77
CA ASP A 676 0.07 13.43 -34.90
C ASP A 676 -1.41 13.14 -34.51
N GLY A 677 -1.78 13.46 -33.26
CA GLY A 677 -3.12 13.24 -32.69
C GLY A 677 -3.41 11.81 -32.20
N LYS A 678 -2.40 10.94 -32.14
CA LYS A 678 -2.55 9.52 -31.77
C LYS A 678 -1.57 9.12 -30.67
N LEU A 679 -2.01 8.22 -29.79
CA LEU A 679 -1.13 7.54 -28.84
C LEU A 679 -0.35 6.43 -29.57
N ILE A 680 0.96 6.39 -29.36
CA ILE A 680 1.86 5.31 -29.79
C ILE A 680 1.98 4.33 -28.63
N THR A 681 1.67 3.06 -28.88
CA THR A 681 1.78 1.98 -27.87
C THR A 681 3.25 1.70 -27.52
N PRO A 682 3.58 1.40 -26.25
CA PRO A 682 4.92 0.97 -25.88
C PRO A 682 5.29 -0.34 -26.57
N THR A 683 6.59 -0.58 -26.74
CA THR A 683 7.16 -1.87 -27.13
C THR A 683 8.24 -2.26 -26.13
N PHE A 684 7.96 -3.28 -25.32
CA PHE A 684 8.92 -3.86 -24.38
C PHE A 684 9.62 -5.04 -25.03
N LYS A 685 10.94 -5.00 -25.11
CA LYS A 685 11.78 -6.15 -25.52
C LYS A 685 12.21 -6.91 -24.27
N ILE A 686 11.87 -8.19 -24.20
CA ILE A 686 12.20 -9.06 -23.08
C ILE A 686 13.00 -10.24 -23.62
N ALA A 687 14.17 -10.51 -23.03
CA ALA A 687 14.93 -11.73 -23.28
C ALA A 687 14.14 -12.95 -22.76
N GLN A 688 14.02 -13.98 -23.58
CA GLN A 688 13.38 -15.23 -23.20
C GLN A 688 14.45 -16.27 -22.90
N PHE A 689 14.38 -16.94 -21.75
CA PHE A 689 15.22 -18.10 -21.45
C PHE A 689 14.45 -19.37 -21.77
N ASN A 690 15.10 -20.33 -22.40
CA ASN A 690 14.56 -21.67 -22.63
C ASN A 690 14.66 -22.51 -21.34
N VAL A 691 13.97 -23.66 -21.29
CA VAL A 691 13.95 -24.55 -20.11
C VAL A 691 15.33 -25.17 -19.82
N ASP A 692 16.20 -25.23 -20.82
CA ASP A 692 17.60 -25.71 -20.74
C ASP A 692 18.60 -24.59 -20.37
N GLY A 693 18.12 -23.45 -19.86
CA GLY A 693 18.95 -22.27 -19.55
C GLY A 693 19.41 -21.46 -20.76
N SER A 694 19.25 -21.97 -21.99
CA SER A 694 19.78 -21.30 -23.17
C SER A 694 19.07 -19.98 -23.46
N GLY A 695 19.85 -18.96 -23.82
CA GLY A 695 19.35 -17.63 -24.17
C GLY A 695 18.57 -17.67 -25.49
N GLY A 696 17.25 -17.57 -25.40
CA GLY A 696 16.35 -17.43 -26.54
C GLY A 696 16.26 -15.99 -27.07
N ASN A 697 15.63 -15.84 -28.23
CA ASN A 697 15.50 -14.55 -28.90
C ASN A 697 14.71 -13.52 -28.09
N GLU A 698 15.07 -12.23 -28.20
CA GLU A 698 14.26 -11.13 -27.67
C GLU A 698 12.82 -11.18 -28.24
N LYS A 699 11.83 -11.20 -27.36
CA LYS A 699 10.42 -11.12 -27.74
C LYS A 699 9.86 -9.74 -27.41
N SER A 700 9.07 -9.19 -28.34
CA SER A 700 8.49 -7.84 -28.23
C SER A 700 7.03 -7.90 -27.76
N TYR A 701 6.68 -7.03 -26.82
CA TYR A 701 5.38 -6.98 -26.15
C TYR A 701 4.80 -5.56 -26.18
N SER A 702 3.54 -5.41 -26.55
CA SER A 702 2.88 -4.11 -26.77
C SER A 702 2.23 -3.49 -25.53
N ASN A 703 2.27 -4.20 -24.39
CA ASN A 703 1.69 -3.74 -23.13
C ASN A 703 2.41 -4.37 -21.92
N VAL A 704 2.36 -3.66 -20.78
CA VAL A 704 3.08 -3.99 -19.54
C VAL A 704 2.71 -5.37 -18.99
N ALA A 705 1.42 -5.73 -18.97
CA ALA A 705 0.97 -7.02 -18.42
C ALA A 705 1.57 -8.20 -19.20
N SER A 706 1.49 -8.17 -20.53
CA SER A 706 2.05 -9.22 -21.38
C SER A 706 3.58 -9.31 -21.29
N ALA A 707 4.28 -8.19 -21.11
CA ALA A 707 5.72 -8.16 -20.88
C ALA A 707 6.08 -8.84 -19.55
N PHE A 708 5.34 -8.57 -18.46
CA PHE A 708 5.52 -9.27 -17.19
C PHE A 708 5.19 -10.77 -17.27
N THR A 709 4.21 -11.19 -18.08
CA THR A 709 4.01 -12.62 -18.38
C THR A 709 5.25 -13.23 -19.03
N GLY A 710 5.88 -12.53 -19.99
CA GLY A 710 7.14 -12.95 -20.60
C GLY A 710 8.31 -13.06 -19.62
N ILE A 711 8.44 -12.10 -18.70
CA ILE A 711 9.44 -12.15 -17.61
C ILE A 711 9.17 -13.33 -16.68
N ASN A 712 7.91 -13.58 -16.32
CA ASN A 712 7.54 -14.69 -15.45
C ASN A 712 7.90 -16.05 -16.07
N THR A 713 7.62 -16.26 -17.37
CA THR A 713 8.05 -17.47 -18.09
C THR A 713 9.58 -17.63 -18.07
N SER A 714 10.33 -16.56 -18.31
CA SER A 714 11.80 -16.57 -18.19
C SER A 714 12.28 -16.99 -16.80
N PHE A 715 11.67 -16.47 -15.73
CA PHE A 715 12.02 -16.85 -14.35
C PHE A 715 11.59 -18.27 -13.99
N THR A 716 10.44 -18.78 -14.48
CA THR A 716 10.05 -20.18 -14.31
C THR A 716 11.09 -21.11 -14.93
N ASN A 717 11.56 -20.80 -16.15
CA ASN A 717 12.53 -21.62 -16.87
C ASN A 717 13.91 -21.59 -16.18
N LEU A 718 14.40 -20.41 -15.79
CA LEU A 718 15.65 -20.26 -15.03
C LEU A 718 15.60 -20.96 -13.66
N ASN A 719 14.44 -20.94 -12.99
CA ASN A 719 14.26 -21.67 -11.73
C ASN A 719 14.28 -23.20 -11.94
N GLN A 720 13.77 -23.68 -13.08
CA GLN A 720 13.87 -25.10 -13.43
C GLN A 720 15.33 -25.51 -13.71
N GLU A 721 16.09 -24.71 -14.46
CA GLU A 721 17.53 -24.91 -14.66
C GLU A 721 18.29 -24.98 -13.32
N ILE A 722 18.01 -24.07 -12.38
CA ILE A 722 18.63 -24.08 -11.04
C ILE A 722 18.28 -25.35 -10.25
N ILE A 723 17.06 -25.87 -10.40
CA ILE A 723 16.64 -27.15 -9.80
C ILE A 723 17.38 -28.33 -10.45
N ASP A 724 17.51 -28.34 -11.78
CA ASP A 724 18.14 -29.42 -12.52
C ASP A 724 19.67 -29.43 -12.31
N VAL A 725 20.30 -28.26 -12.26
CA VAL A 725 21.70 -28.10 -11.82
C VAL A 725 21.87 -28.64 -10.39
N LYS A 726 21.00 -28.27 -9.44
CA LYS A 726 21.05 -28.79 -8.07
C LYS A 726 20.91 -30.32 -8.02
N ASN A 727 20.02 -30.89 -8.83
CA ASN A 727 19.79 -32.33 -8.91
C ASN A 727 20.96 -33.08 -9.58
N SER A 728 21.72 -32.41 -10.46
CA SER A 728 22.91 -32.97 -11.14
C SER A 728 24.16 -33.09 -10.26
N ILE A 729 24.15 -32.54 -9.04
CA ILE A 729 25.29 -32.57 -8.12
C ILE A 729 25.46 -33.99 -7.54
N LEU A 730 26.27 -34.81 -8.23
CA LEU A 730 26.54 -36.20 -7.86
C LEU A 730 27.33 -36.37 -6.55
N VAL A 731 28.00 -35.32 -6.06
CA VAL A 731 28.80 -35.35 -4.81
C VAL A 731 28.16 -34.42 -3.80
N THR A 732 27.54 -34.97 -2.77
CA THR A 732 26.84 -34.23 -1.70
C THR A 732 27.39 -34.59 -0.34
N GLN A 733 27.28 -33.69 0.63
CA GLN A 733 27.52 -34.00 2.04
C GLN A 733 26.22 -33.78 2.80
N ASP A 734 25.72 -34.82 3.49
CA ASP A 734 24.52 -34.69 4.33
C ASP A 734 24.75 -33.61 5.42
N GLU A 735 23.71 -32.86 5.81
CA GLU A 735 23.88 -31.82 6.85
C GLU A 735 24.24 -32.45 8.21
N GLY A 736 25.36 -32.00 8.78
CA GLY A 736 25.92 -32.55 10.00
C GLY A 736 25.10 -32.23 11.24
N ILE A 737 24.54 -33.24 11.89
CA ILE A 737 23.74 -33.08 13.11
C ILE A 737 24.58 -32.46 14.23
N ASN A 738 24.11 -31.34 14.79
CA ASN A 738 24.71 -30.69 15.95
C ASN A 738 24.41 -31.50 17.23
N LEU A 739 25.27 -32.47 17.54
CA LEU A 739 25.21 -33.25 18.77
C LEU A 739 25.88 -32.48 19.92
N PHE A 740 25.06 -32.01 20.86
CA PHE A 740 25.52 -31.52 22.15
C PHE A 740 25.98 -32.70 23.01
N GLN A 741 27.30 -32.85 23.18
CA GLN A 741 27.84 -33.90 24.05
C GLN A 741 28.28 -33.28 25.37
N ILE A 742 27.76 -33.83 26.48
CA ILE A 742 28.30 -33.57 27.82
C ILE A 742 29.56 -34.41 27.94
N VAL A 743 30.73 -33.76 27.92
CA VAL A 743 31.99 -34.42 28.28
C VAL A 743 32.19 -34.42 29.79
N SER A 744 32.90 -35.43 30.30
CA SER A 744 33.24 -35.58 31.72
C SER A 744 33.80 -34.28 32.29
N GLY A 745 33.13 -33.71 33.30
CA GLY A 745 33.34 -32.34 33.77
C GLY A 745 32.21 -31.35 33.44
N GLY A 746 31.10 -31.80 32.84
CA GLY A 746 29.84 -31.05 32.78
C GLY A 746 29.81 -29.89 31.78
N ARG A 747 30.86 -29.69 30.98
CA ARG A 747 30.89 -28.69 29.91
C ARG A 747 30.21 -29.23 28.66
N LEU A 748 29.22 -28.49 28.17
CA LEU A 748 28.60 -28.71 26.88
C LEU A 748 29.61 -28.35 25.77
N ARG A 749 29.89 -29.27 24.85
CA ARG A 749 30.59 -28.98 23.59
C ARG A 749 29.68 -29.29 22.40
N LEU A 750 29.66 -28.41 21.41
CA LEU A 750 29.17 -28.75 20.07
C LEU A 750 30.18 -29.69 19.43
N ASN A 751 29.85 -30.99 19.40
CA ASN A 751 30.56 -31.94 18.56
C ASN A 751 29.80 -31.98 17.22
N LYS A 752 30.20 -31.13 16.28
CA LYS A 752 29.67 -31.14 14.91
C LYS A 752 30.01 -32.47 14.25
N LYS A 753 29.08 -33.43 14.26
CA LYS A 753 29.24 -34.67 13.52
C LYS A 753 29.23 -34.33 12.03
N MET A 754 30.39 -34.43 11.38
CA MET A 754 30.48 -34.21 9.93
C MET A 754 29.59 -35.23 9.22
N GLY A 755 28.77 -34.74 8.28
CA GLY A 755 27.92 -35.61 7.47
C GLY A 755 28.75 -36.48 6.53
N VAL A 756 28.16 -37.60 6.11
CA VAL A 756 28.80 -38.52 5.17
C VAL A 756 28.83 -37.85 3.79
N VAL A 757 30.03 -37.80 3.17
CA VAL A 757 30.15 -37.43 1.76
C VAL A 757 29.64 -38.60 0.93
N SER A 758 28.56 -38.36 0.20
CA SER A 758 27.84 -39.33 -0.62
C SER A 758 28.10 -39.05 -2.10
N ILE A 759 28.51 -40.07 -2.84
CA ILE A 759 28.73 -40.01 -4.29
C ILE A 759 27.67 -40.87 -4.98
N GLY A 760 26.90 -40.30 -5.92
CA GLY A 760 25.92 -41.02 -6.72
C GLY A 760 24.66 -41.52 -5.97
N LYS A 761 24.48 -41.18 -4.69
CA LYS A 761 23.39 -41.65 -3.80
C LYS A 761 21.96 -41.45 -4.33
N GLY A 762 21.74 -40.49 -5.23
CA GLY A 762 20.44 -40.23 -5.88
C GLY A 762 20.29 -40.82 -7.29
N THR A 763 21.26 -41.60 -7.77
CA THR A 763 21.37 -42.02 -9.18
C THR A 763 21.75 -43.50 -9.30
N GLY A 764 21.33 -44.15 -10.40
CA GLY A 764 21.80 -45.51 -10.72
C GLY A 764 23.22 -45.53 -11.30
N GLY A 765 23.90 -46.67 -11.16
CA GLY A 765 25.25 -46.91 -11.69
C GLY A 765 26.02 -47.91 -10.82
N THR A 766 27.06 -48.54 -11.38
CA THR A 766 27.89 -49.55 -10.69
C THR A 766 29.39 -49.26 -10.76
N GLU A 767 29.79 -48.10 -11.29
CA GLU A 767 31.19 -47.70 -11.45
C GLU A 767 31.39 -46.24 -11.02
N ILE A 768 32.47 -45.97 -10.29
CA ILE A 768 32.95 -44.61 -10.00
C ILE A 768 34.34 -44.47 -10.62
N SER A 769 34.40 -43.83 -11.79
CA SER A 769 35.66 -43.59 -12.49
C SER A 769 36.34 -42.32 -11.97
N ILE A 770 37.63 -42.42 -11.66
CA ILE A 770 38.47 -41.33 -11.14
C ILE A 770 39.66 -41.01 -12.06
N LEU A 771 39.53 -41.34 -13.35
CA LEU A 771 40.55 -40.99 -14.35
C LEU A 771 40.65 -39.47 -14.51
N ASN A 772 41.80 -38.97 -15.00
CA ASN A 772 41.88 -37.58 -15.45
C ASN A 772 41.32 -37.40 -16.87
N ASN A 773 41.36 -36.15 -17.36
CA ASN A 773 41.03 -35.74 -18.73
C ASN A 773 41.79 -36.52 -19.83
N ASP A 774 42.95 -37.10 -19.52
CA ASP A 774 43.77 -37.90 -20.44
C ASP A 774 43.54 -39.41 -20.27
N SER A 775 42.48 -39.81 -19.55
CA SER A 775 42.18 -41.19 -19.15
C SER A 775 43.25 -41.86 -18.27
N ALA A 776 44.15 -41.08 -17.65
CA ALA A 776 45.19 -41.59 -16.77
C ALA A 776 44.66 -41.90 -15.36
N LYS A 777 45.18 -42.99 -14.77
CA LYS A 777 44.81 -43.47 -13.42
C LYS A 777 45.32 -42.52 -12.34
N ARG A 778 44.52 -42.32 -11.29
CA ARG A 778 44.87 -41.52 -10.09
C ARG A 778 45.07 -42.40 -8.87
N ILE A 779 45.88 -41.93 -7.92
CA ILE A 779 46.02 -42.52 -6.58
C ILE A 779 44.94 -41.92 -5.68
N ILE A 780 44.18 -42.75 -4.97
CA ILE A 780 43.34 -42.31 -3.85
C ILE A 780 44.19 -42.34 -2.58
N SER A 781 44.29 -41.21 -1.90
CA SER A 781 45.00 -41.06 -0.61
C SER A 781 44.06 -40.54 0.47
N GLY A 782 44.44 -40.69 1.74
CA GLY A 782 43.56 -40.38 2.87
C GLY A 782 42.45 -41.41 3.14
N VAL A 783 42.55 -42.61 2.53
CA VAL A 783 41.63 -43.73 2.80
C VAL A 783 41.98 -44.36 4.15
N GLU A 784 41.05 -44.26 5.10
CA GLU A 784 41.13 -44.91 6.41
C GLU A 784 41.14 -46.45 6.28
N ALA A 785 41.57 -47.18 7.31
CA ALA A 785 41.61 -48.65 7.26
C ALA A 785 40.20 -49.25 7.23
N GLY A 786 39.77 -49.72 6.04
CA GLY A 786 38.46 -50.34 5.84
C GLY A 786 38.23 -51.61 6.64
N ARG A 787 36.99 -51.94 7.00
CA ARG A 787 36.66 -53.15 7.75
C ARG A 787 37.08 -54.41 6.98
N LEU A 788 37.72 -55.37 7.66
CA LEU A 788 38.06 -56.67 7.08
C LEU A 788 37.06 -57.73 7.55
N SER A 789 35.96 -57.89 6.80
CA SER A 789 34.93 -58.90 7.01
C SER A 789 34.31 -59.31 5.67
N GLU A 790 33.64 -60.47 5.64
CA GLU A 790 33.02 -61.05 4.44
C GLU A 790 31.94 -60.15 3.80
N ASP A 791 31.28 -59.32 4.61
CA ASP A 791 30.24 -58.37 4.22
C ASP A 791 30.77 -56.94 3.97
N SER A 792 32.09 -56.73 3.99
CA SER A 792 32.66 -55.38 3.91
C SER A 792 32.67 -54.82 2.49
N THR A 793 32.16 -53.60 2.35
CA THR A 793 32.24 -52.78 1.14
C THR A 793 33.32 -51.70 1.23
N ASP A 794 34.12 -51.69 2.29
CA ASP A 794 35.13 -50.65 2.53
C ASP A 794 36.38 -50.86 1.66
N ALA A 795 36.98 -49.75 1.20
CA ALA A 795 38.21 -49.82 0.42
C ALA A 795 39.42 -50.21 1.31
N VAL A 796 40.13 -51.27 0.93
CA VAL A 796 41.37 -51.70 1.61
C VAL A 796 42.50 -50.72 1.29
N ASN A 797 43.13 -50.15 2.31
CA ASN A 797 44.22 -49.20 2.15
C ASN A 797 45.62 -49.86 2.13
N GLY A 798 46.64 -49.09 1.73
CA GLY A 798 48.02 -49.58 1.61
C GLY A 798 48.64 -50.08 2.92
N ALA A 799 48.24 -49.54 4.07
CA ALA A 799 48.75 -49.97 5.37
C ALA A 799 48.23 -51.38 5.75
N GLN A 800 46.99 -51.70 5.38
CA GLN A 800 46.41 -53.03 5.58
C GLN A 800 47.11 -54.08 4.72
N LEU A 801 47.30 -53.79 3.42
CA LEU A 801 48.02 -54.67 2.50
C LEU A 801 49.49 -54.86 2.92
N TYR A 802 50.17 -53.80 3.36
CA TYR A 802 51.52 -53.87 3.91
C TYR A 802 51.59 -54.72 5.19
N SER A 803 50.59 -54.62 6.07
CA SER A 803 50.49 -55.46 7.28
C SER A 803 50.34 -56.94 6.92
N ILE A 804 49.45 -57.28 5.97
CA ILE A 804 49.29 -58.64 5.45
C ILE A 804 50.61 -59.15 4.85
N GLY A 805 51.29 -58.33 4.02
CA GLY A 805 52.58 -58.69 3.43
C GLY A 805 53.67 -58.92 4.48
N LYS A 806 53.71 -58.14 5.57
CA LYS A 806 54.62 -58.43 6.70
C LYS A 806 54.29 -59.75 7.40
N THR A 807 53.01 -60.11 7.57
CA THR A 807 52.63 -61.43 8.10
C THR A 807 53.09 -62.55 7.16
N VAL A 808 52.86 -62.41 5.85
CA VAL A 808 53.34 -63.37 4.84
C VAL A 808 54.88 -63.50 4.85
N ALA A 809 55.61 -62.39 5.06
CA ALA A 809 57.06 -62.40 5.21
C ALA A 809 57.52 -63.25 6.41
N THR A 810 56.81 -63.20 7.55
CA THR A 810 57.16 -64.04 8.71
C THR A 810 56.96 -65.54 8.46
N TYR A 811 56.02 -65.93 7.59
CA TYR A 811 55.82 -67.33 7.20
C TYR A 811 56.88 -67.85 6.22
N PHE A 812 57.43 -66.99 5.36
CA PHE A 812 58.54 -67.38 4.48
C PHE A 812 59.91 -67.32 5.18
N GLY A 813 60.12 -66.39 6.12
CA GLY A 813 61.42 -66.20 6.76
C GLY A 813 62.50 -65.79 5.76
N GLY A 814 63.76 -66.20 5.99
CA GLY A 814 64.86 -66.00 5.03
C GLY A 814 65.11 -64.54 4.62
N SER A 815 64.83 -63.56 5.49
CA SER A 815 64.86 -62.12 5.18
C SER A 815 63.86 -61.65 4.11
N ALA A 816 62.77 -62.39 3.86
CA ALA A 816 61.63 -61.87 3.11
C ALA A 816 61.03 -60.63 3.79
N GLY A 817 60.42 -59.75 3.00
CA GLY A 817 59.75 -58.55 3.49
C GLY A 817 59.85 -57.36 2.52
N TYR A 818 59.37 -56.19 2.95
CA TYR A 818 59.46 -54.96 2.16
C TYR A 818 60.72 -54.16 2.55
N ASN A 819 61.38 -53.55 1.55
CA ASN A 819 62.42 -52.56 1.79
C ASN A 819 61.83 -51.18 2.17
N GLU A 820 62.70 -50.20 2.41
CA GLU A 820 62.31 -48.82 2.80
C GLU A 820 61.45 -48.08 1.74
N LYS A 821 61.42 -48.57 0.49
CA LYS A 821 60.58 -48.04 -0.61
C LYS A 821 59.25 -48.78 -0.78
N GLY A 822 59.00 -49.82 0.02
CA GLY A 822 57.82 -50.69 -0.12
C GLY A 822 57.95 -51.78 -1.19
N GLU A 823 59.16 -52.03 -1.73
CA GLU A 823 59.40 -53.07 -2.73
C GLU A 823 59.62 -54.44 -2.05
N TRP A 824 58.99 -55.50 -2.57
CA TRP A 824 59.05 -56.83 -1.97
C TRP A 824 60.36 -57.55 -2.26
N SER A 825 61.00 -58.04 -1.20
CA SER A 825 62.17 -58.92 -1.23
C SER A 825 61.73 -60.38 -1.00
N ALA A 826 62.14 -61.26 -1.92
CA ALA A 826 61.94 -62.71 -1.78
C ALA A 826 62.75 -63.28 -0.61
N PRO A 827 62.32 -64.40 0.01
CA PRO A 827 63.12 -65.10 0.99
C PRO A 827 64.43 -65.63 0.38
N SER A 828 65.43 -65.88 1.22
CA SER A 828 66.71 -66.50 0.89
C SER A 828 67.08 -67.53 1.95
N PHE A 829 67.17 -68.79 1.55
CA PHE A 829 67.49 -69.94 2.40
C PHE A 829 68.89 -70.43 2.06
N LYS A 830 69.77 -70.53 3.06
CA LYS A 830 71.10 -71.12 2.89
C LYS A 830 71.08 -72.57 3.33
N ILE A 831 71.29 -73.48 2.39
CA ILE A 831 71.26 -74.94 2.60
C ILE A 831 72.69 -75.47 2.45
N LYS A 832 73.09 -76.36 3.37
CA LYS A 832 74.32 -77.15 3.24
C LYS A 832 73.96 -78.55 2.77
N SER A 833 74.30 -78.87 1.53
CA SER A 833 74.01 -80.16 0.90
C SER A 833 75.28 -80.96 0.66
N PHE A 834 75.14 -82.29 0.78
CA PHE A 834 76.20 -83.26 0.51
C PHE A 834 76.14 -83.68 -0.97
N LYS A 835 77.29 -83.73 -1.63
CA LYS A 835 77.46 -84.22 -3.01
C LYS A 835 77.69 -85.74 -3.04
N ASN A 836 77.64 -86.32 -4.24
CA ASN A 836 77.93 -87.74 -4.51
C ASN A 836 79.40 -88.17 -4.25
N ASP A 837 80.28 -87.23 -3.89
CA ASP A 837 81.68 -87.48 -3.48
C ASP A 837 81.88 -87.32 -1.95
N GLY A 838 80.79 -87.15 -1.19
CA GLY A 838 80.83 -86.91 0.26
C GLY A 838 81.16 -85.47 0.66
N SER A 839 81.53 -84.58 -0.27
CA SER A 839 81.85 -83.18 0.03
C SER A 839 80.58 -82.35 0.30
N VAL A 840 80.71 -81.36 1.19
CA VAL A 840 79.61 -80.43 1.54
C VAL A 840 79.75 -79.13 0.75
N VAL A 841 78.66 -78.64 0.18
CA VAL A 841 78.55 -77.33 -0.46
C VAL A 841 77.44 -76.51 0.22
N GLU A 842 77.56 -75.18 0.21
CA GLU A 842 76.51 -74.27 0.69
C GLU A 842 75.89 -73.52 -0.49
N ALA A 843 74.58 -73.70 -0.71
CA ALA A 843 73.80 -73.08 -1.77
C ALA A 843 72.74 -72.13 -1.20
N SER A 844 72.37 -71.10 -1.97
CA SER A 844 71.35 -70.12 -1.58
C SER A 844 70.13 -70.22 -2.51
N HIS A 845 68.96 -70.44 -1.92
CA HIS A 845 67.70 -70.70 -2.63
C HIS A 845 66.67 -69.62 -2.31
N ASN A 846 65.96 -69.12 -3.32
CA ASN A 846 64.97 -68.04 -3.17
C ASN A 846 63.52 -68.53 -2.96
N SER A 847 63.33 -69.83 -2.74
CA SER A 847 62.02 -70.43 -2.44
C SER A 847 62.16 -71.64 -1.52
N VAL A 848 61.11 -71.91 -0.74
CA VAL A 848 61.03 -73.07 0.17
C VAL A 848 61.11 -74.39 -0.60
N ALA A 849 60.56 -74.44 -1.82
CA ALA A 849 60.57 -75.63 -2.67
C ALA A 849 62.00 -76.00 -3.12
N ALA A 850 62.74 -75.05 -3.71
CA ALA A 850 64.12 -75.30 -4.15
C ALA A 850 65.06 -75.64 -2.98
N ALA A 851 64.86 -75.00 -1.82
CA ALA A 851 65.60 -75.32 -0.60
C ALA A 851 65.37 -76.77 -0.13
N PHE A 852 64.13 -77.27 -0.16
CA PHE A 852 63.84 -78.67 0.18
C PHE A 852 64.26 -79.66 -0.89
N GLU A 853 64.30 -79.28 -2.17
CA GLU A 853 64.81 -80.13 -3.26
C GLU A 853 66.31 -80.43 -3.09
N ASP A 854 67.12 -79.42 -2.75
CA ASP A 854 68.55 -79.56 -2.43
C ASP A 854 68.78 -80.42 -1.17
N VAL A 855 67.93 -80.28 -0.13
CA VAL A 855 67.93 -81.19 1.03
C VAL A 855 67.56 -82.62 0.64
N GLY A 856 66.58 -82.83 -0.25
CA GLY A 856 66.19 -84.15 -0.76
C GLY A 856 67.29 -84.83 -1.59
N ALA A 857 67.98 -84.06 -2.44
CA ALA A 857 69.17 -84.50 -3.15
C ALA A 857 70.29 -84.88 -2.16
N SER A 858 70.54 -84.03 -1.16
CA SER A 858 71.53 -84.29 -0.09
C SER A 858 71.27 -85.61 0.64
N PHE A 859 70.03 -85.89 1.06
CA PHE A 859 69.68 -87.18 1.69
C PHE A 859 69.87 -88.37 0.73
N THR A 860 69.60 -88.19 -0.56
CA THR A 860 69.83 -89.22 -1.58
C THR A 860 71.31 -89.53 -1.73
N ASN A 861 72.17 -88.51 -1.72
CA ASN A 861 73.61 -88.66 -1.83
C ASN A 861 74.21 -89.34 -0.58
N ILE A 862 73.79 -88.94 0.63
CA ILE A 862 74.17 -89.60 1.89
C ILE A 862 73.77 -91.08 1.89
N LYS A 863 72.54 -91.40 1.43
CA LYS A 863 72.04 -92.78 1.31
C LYS A 863 72.88 -93.62 0.34
N ASN A 864 73.37 -93.03 -0.75
CA ASN A 864 74.24 -93.71 -1.71
C ASN A 864 75.61 -94.02 -1.11
N GLU A 865 76.21 -93.08 -0.37
CA GLU A 865 77.52 -93.26 0.26
C GLU A 865 77.47 -94.33 1.37
N ILE A 866 76.44 -94.30 2.24
CA ILE A 866 76.22 -95.36 3.25
C ILE A 866 76.03 -96.74 2.59
N LYS A 867 75.31 -96.81 1.46
CA LYS A 867 75.13 -98.07 0.71
C LYS A 867 76.45 -98.60 0.12
N LYS A 868 77.30 -97.70 -0.39
CA LYS A 868 78.64 -97.99 -0.91
C LYS A 868 79.55 -98.55 0.19
N ASP A 869 79.60 -97.91 1.36
CA ASP A 869 80.37 -98.40 2.51
C ASP A 869 79.92 -99.79 2.98
N ILE A 870 78.61 -100.00 3.13
CA ILE A 870 78.05 -101.32 3.48
C ILE A 870 78.41 -102.38 2.41
N THR A 871 78.40 -102.01 1.12
CA THR A 871 78.76 -102.93 0.03
C THR A 871 80.25 -103.29 0.05
N ASN A 872 81.14 -102.33 0.36
CA ASN A 872 82.57 -102.57 0.52
C ASN A 872 82.84 -103.53 1.70
N VAL A 873 82.19 -103.31 2.85
CA VAL A 873 82.31 -104.20 4.02
C VAL A 873 81.83 -105.62 3.70
N ILE A 874 80.67 -105.77 3.05
CA ILE A 874 80.14 -107.09 2.66
C ILE A 874 81.07 -107.81 1.68
N THR A 875 81.66 -107.09 0.72
CA THR A 875 82.59 -107.68 -0.25
C THR A 875 83.84 -108.21 0.43
N ASN A 876 84.49 -107.39 1.29
CA ASN A 876 85.67 -107.80 2.05
C ASN A 876 85.40 -109.05 2.92
N VAL A 877 84.25 -109.09 3.63
CA VAL A 877 83.86 -110.25 4.46
C VAL A 877 83.60 -111.51 3.62
N LYS A 878 83.11 -111.36 2.38
CA LYS A 878 82.81 -112.50 1.49
C LYS A 878 84.08 -113.10 0.88
N ASP A 879 85.05 -112.27 0.52
CA ASP A 879 86.26 -112.71 -0.17
C ASP A 879 87.29 -113.33 0.79
N ASP A 880 87.43 -112.81 2.01
CA ASP A 880 88.37 -113.33 3.03
C ASP A 880 87.85 -114.53 3.85
N SER A 881 86.60 -114.98 3.65
CA SER A 881 86.07 -116.14 4.37
C SER A 881 86.87 -117.42 4.09
N LEU A 882 87.51 -117.98 5.12
CA LEU A 882 88.34 -119.19 5.04
C LEU A 882 87.54 -120.47 4.72
N VAL A 883 86.22 -120.40 4.90
CA VAL A 883 85.25 -121.47 4.64
C VAL A 883 84.25 -120.94 3.60
N LYS A 884 84.19 -121.60 2.43
CA LYS A 884 83.27 -121.23 1.33
C LYS A 884 82.46 -122.45 0.90
N TRP A 885 81.14 -122.25 0.73
CA TRP A 885 80.26 -123.27 0.16
C TRP A 885 80.33 -123.20 -1.37
N ASP A 886 80.75 -124.29 -2.00
CA ASP A 886 80.77 -124.39 -3.46
C ASP A 886 79.40 -124.87 -3.96
N GLU A 887 78.65 -123.95 -4.58
CA GLU A 887 77.32 -124.21 -5.12
C GLU A 887 77.29 -125.27 -6.23
N VAL A 888 78.41 -125.47 -6.95
CA VAL A 888 78.52 -126.37 -8.11
C VAL A 888 78.89 -127.78 -7.66
N THR A 889 79.89 -127.92 -6.78
CA THR A 889 80.31 -129.23 -6.26
C THR A 889 79.52 -129.67 -5.02
N LYS A 890 78.68 -128.79 -4.42
CA LYS A 890 77.93 -129.03 -3.17
C LYS A 890 78.82 -129.47 -1.99
N LEU A 891 80.05 -128.97 -1.96
CA LEU A 891 81.04 -129.25 -0.92
C LEU A 891 81.45 -127.97 -0.20
N ILE A 892 81.70 -128.07 1.10
CA ILE A 892 82.35 -127.01 1.86
C ILE A 892 83.85 -127.06 1.52
N LYS A 893 84.36 -126.03 0.86
CA LYS A 893 85.79 -125.82 0.62
C LYS A 893 86.37 -124.99 1.77
N ILE A 894 87.36 -125.55 2.45
CA ILE A 894 88.10 -124.88 3.52
C ILE A 894 89.53 -124.65 3.00
N GLY A 895 90.03 -123.41 3.07
CA GLY A 895 91.41 -123.06 2.71
C GLY A 895 91.79 -123.17 1.22
N SER A 896 90.89 -123.55 0.31
CA SER A 896 91.23 -123.85 -1.10
C SER A 896 91.82 -122.68 -1.91
N GLU A 897 91.70 -121.45 -1.40
CA GLU A 897 92.20 -120.21 -2.02
C GLU A 897 93.28 -119.52 -1.14
N LYS A 898 93.67 -120.15 -0.02
CA LYS A 898 94.61 -119.62 0.98
C LYS A 898 95.60 -120.75 1.33
N GLY A 899 96.68 -120.87 0.55
CA GLY A 899 97.59 -122.02 0.61
C GLY A 899 98.16 -122.29 2.00
N GLY A 900 97.90 -123.50 2.51
CA GLY A 900 98.40 -123.97 3.80
C GLY A 900 98.21 -125.49 3.95
N ASP A 901 99.25 -126.17 4.43
CA ASP A 901 99.45 -127.61 4.22
C ASP A 901 98.63 -128.51 5.16
N LYS A 902 97.95 -127.93 6.16
CA LYS A 902 97.31 -128.65 7.26
C LYS A 902 96.07 -127.92 7.78
N ILE A 903 94.93 -128.61 7.76
CA ILE A 903 93.69 -128.20 8.44
C ILE A 903 93.53 -129.11 9.66
N THR A 904 93.34 -128.52 10.85
CA THR A 904 93.26 -129.27 12.12
C THR A 904 91.85 -129.12 12.72
N LEU A 905 91.12 -130.22 12.85
CA LEU A 905 89.81 -130.28 13.49
C LEU A 905 89.94 -130.86 14.91
N ALA A 906 90.49 -130.07 15.82
CA ALA A 906 90.64 -130.43 17.22
C ALA A 906 89.61 -129.74 18.12
N ASN A 907 89.44 -130.25 19.34
CA ASN A 907 88.84 -129.47 20.42
C ASN A 907 89.81 -128.37 20.92
N SER A 908 89.38 -127.55 21.89
CA SER A 908 90.23 -126.53 22.52
C SER A 908 91.33 -127.10 23.45
N GLN A 909 91.65 -128.39 23.33
CA GLN A 909 92.71 -129.11 24.03
C GLN A 909 93.57 -129.98 23.07
N GLU A 910 93.51 -129.68 21.77
CA GLU A 910 94.26 -130.34 20.68
C GLU A 910 93.96 -131.83 20.43
N GLU A 911 92.91 -132.39 21.03
CA GLU A 911 92.49 -133.77 20.79
C GLU A 911 91.70 -133.91 19.48
N ALA A 912 91.97 -134.99 18.74
CA ALA A 912 91.32 -135.29 17.47
C ALA A 912 89.84 -135.66 17.65
N ARG A 913 88.96 -135.04 16.86
CA ARG A 913 87.54 -135.40 16.77
C ARG A 913 87.23 -136.11 15.46
N THR A 914 86.54 -137.24 15.58
CA THR A 914 85.78 -137.91 14.51
C THR A 914 84.43 -137.25 14.31
#